data_AF-A0A0W1AJ72-F1
#
_entry.id   AF-A0A0W1AJ72-F1
#
_cell.length_a   1.000
_cell.length_b   1.000
_cell.length_c   1.000
_cell.angle_alpha   90.00
_cell.angle_beta   90.00
_cell.angle_gamma   90.00
#
_symmetry.space_group_name_H-M   'P 1'
#
loop_
_entity.id
_entity.type
_entity.pdbx_description
1 polymer ?
#
loop_
_entity_poly.entity_id
_entity_poly.type
_entity_poly.pdbx_seq_one_letter_code
_entity_poly.pdbx_strand_id
1 'polypeptide(L)'
;MPLTPPPHRHEELNALVALYNKIPKEDAVKRLYFLQKINYELNQLDVDSALYQWMSDESENGWLHQLSEFGINRFASFTLKGIQFVQAISASQSVSDQFDSHNLNFYQLLQERDELLKATFDESTFQKTIEQFIQVNAKINHLVLTDESIRGRVKKQLAILKVITPKLLAIQGQNIDDIPDLPTYLTKELGHHVNNYNYKLVTNQWDAPFVLRVEDRSKFGLDQELLSYEASKYFLEDYAVFMLETKIQEEDEQAIVYRPVILGQFANQNNLREVAKQMHGTNPKYIGPQVAYYFEQIIEFSRKLIQANVYFPDIKLTNFLTHNDRILVSDRKTIITDEQPFAKDVRSTPSYAPDEYYKCLNLNTMKLKYWAYRTKLNMPQFMAYQVGIALKEALILTQLEDTPSNIRDNELRADHYFDAPSRVIINLSLLAQELTRSVPSNRLSLDNAATLIRNRNLPTEQFYALVEKMLPSSQLGIVDEVEEVRKAIKSNLRGHEFLAIANPILAKISQRDPKEPRLSLLAEQLAENCFKRASRAFYLTLSQTIEKAILDKDWEKAPWYRKAIHWISFGYIRVERVTEVEEIVTAQNTLSEHNTSGINAEEELMNRELETHLTEARYIPSSLLKSEFGETVAGDLEDYFYSYLETKKTPPQSEERMGKGKTKNAQKSAKVSKEAPMREEEPEDSIFNSLAVVIHEEVDTLPKPSLKETPQDTRTILTFNHNEKAAKQEEASGKPKPQTFFAPASQPKKEHHSKKADNPLLNPSKASGQDDHEKRMKEVDLVPSLMFLGDCGSRNQRSRRKKSHARTHVSKINWTPPTDVETSESLKH
;
A
#
# COMPACT_ATOMS: atom_id res chain seq x y z
N MET A 1 -5.04 -48.07 19.48
CA MET A 1 -4.34 -47.64 20.67
C MET A 1 -4.58 -46.15 20.82
N PRO A 2 -4.60 -45.61 22.04
CA PRO A 2 -4.93 -44.21 22.27
C PRO A 2 -3.79 -43.30 21.81
N LEU A 3 -4.14 -42.14 21.25
CA LEU A 3 -3.22 -41.03 21.00
C LEU A 3 -2.65 -40.54 22.34
N THR A 4 -1.34 -40.32 22.41
CA THR A 4 -0.69 -39.78 23.61
C THR A 4 -1.28 -38.42 23.99
N PRO A 5 -1.48 -38.13 25.29
CA PRO A 5 -1.99 -36.83 25.70
C PRO A 5 -0.97 -35.72 25.41
N PRO A 6 -1.42 -34.53 24.96
CA PRO A 6 -0.55 -33.37 24.77
C PRO A 6 -0.12 -32.78 26.12
N PRO A 7 0.81 -31.82 26.16
CA PRO A 7 1.25 -31.20 27.41
C PRO A 7 0.09 -30.62 28.23
N HIS A 8 0.08 -30.85 29.55
CA HIS A 8 -1.05 -30.56 30.44
C HIS A 8 -1.58 -29.12 30.40
N ARG A 9 -0.70 -28.14 30.13
CA ARG A 9 -1.06 -26.72 30.06
C ARG A 9 -2.01 -26.36 28.91
N HIS A 10 -2.21 -27.26 27.94
CA HIS A 10 -3.14 -27.07 26.83
C HIS A 10 -4.46 -27.82 27.12
N GLU A 11 -5.29 -27.28 28.00
CA GLU A 11 -6.50 -27.94 28.51
C GLU A 11 -7.49 -28.33 27.39
N GLU A 12 -7.72 -27.42 26.43
CA GLU A 12 -8.63 -27.65 25.29
C GLU A 12 -8.14 -28.80 24.39
N LEU A 13 -6.84 -28.83 24.07
CA LEU A 13 -6.25 -29.94 23.31
C LEU A 13 -6.36 -31.26 24.07
N ASN A 14 -6.11 -31.25 25.39
CA ASN A 14 -6.25 -32.44 26.23
C ASN A 14 -7.69 -32.96 26.22
N ALA A 15 -8.68 -32.08 26.29
CA ALA A 15 -10.09 -32.45 26.20
C ALA A 15 -10.43 -33.09 24.86
N LEU A 16 -9.94 -32.53 23.75
CA LEU A 16 -10.16 -33.09 22.40
C LEU A 16 -9.49 -34.46 22.22
N VAL A 17 -8.25 -34.63 22.69
CA VAL A 17 -7.53 -35.92 22.63
C VAL A 17 -8.22 -36.97 23.52
N ALA A 18 -8.74 -36.57 24.69
CA ALA A 18 -9.51 -37.47 25.55
C ALA A 18 -10.82 -37.92 24.87
N LEU A 19 -11.51 -37.03 24.15
CA LEU A 19 -12.68 -37.39 23.35
C LEU A 19 -12.32 -38.33 22.21
N TYR A 20 -11.24 -38.03 21.46
CA TYR A 20 -10.73 -38.89 20.40
C TYR A 20 -10.44 -40.32 20.89
N ASN A 21 -9.79 -40.45 22.04
CA ASN A 21 -9.40 -41.73 22.61
C ASN A 21 -10.58 -42.58 23.11
N LYS A 22 -11.75 -41.97 23.37
CA LYS A 22 -12.98 -42.69 23.71
C LYS A 22 -13.68 -43.30 22.49
N ILE A 23 -13.33 -42.87 21.28
CA ILE A 23 -14.00 -43.29 20.05
C ILE A 23 -13.42 -44.63 19.57
N PRO A 24 -14.28 -45.64 19.33
CA PRO A 24 -13.85 -46.93 18.78
C PRO A 24 -13.07 -46.77 17.47
N LYS A 25 -12.11 -47.66 17.21
CA LYS A 25 -11.28 -47.59 15.99
C LYS A 25 -12.12 -47.73 14.71
N GLU A 26 -13.24 -48.44 14.81
CA GLU A 26 -14.17 -48.75 13.73
C GLU A 26 -14.97 -47.51 13.29
N ASP A 27 -15.15 -46.52 14.17
CA ASP A 27 -15.81 -45.25 13.83
C ASP A 27 -14.78 -44.24 13.27
N ALA A 28 -14.27 -44.58 12.09
CA ALA A 28 -13.24 -43.82 11.40
C ALA A 28 -13.66 -42.36 11.16
N VAL A 29 -14.94 -42.10 10.89
CA VAL A 29 -15.44 -40.75 10.60
C VAL A 29 -15.39 -39.85 11.84
N LYS A 30 -15.86 -40.33 13.00
CA LYS A 30 -15.76 -39.53 14.24
C LYS A 30 -14.30 -39.34 14.65
N ARG A 31 -13.44 -40.34 14.46
CA ARG A 31 -11.99 -40.20 14.67
C ARG A 31 -11.40 -39.11 13.77
N LEU A 32 -11.70 -39.12 12.48
CA LEU A 32 -11.28 -38.09 11.52
C LEU A 32 -11.79 -36.69 11.87
N TYR A 33 -13.05 -36.56 12.34
CA TYR A 33 -13.59 -35.29 12.82
C TYR A 33 -12.73 -34.71 13.96
N PHE A 34 -12.43 -35.50 14.99
CA PHE A 34 -11.61 -35.03 16.10
C PHE A 34 -10.15 -34.79 15.71
N LEU A 35 -9.56 -35.61 14.84
CA LEU A 35 -8.22 -35.34 14.29
C LEU A 35 -8.20 -33.99 13.55
N GLN A 36 -9.21 -33.71 12.72
CA GLN A 36 -9.27 -32.44 12.00
C GLN A 36 -9.50 -31.26 12.95
N LYS A 37 -10.33 -31.42 13.98
CA LYS A 37 -10.57 -30.42 15.02
C LYS A 37 -9.30 -30.15 15.84
N ILE A 38 -8.56 -31.18 16.25
CA ILE A 38 -7.25 -31.04 16.92
C ILE A 38 -6.27 -30.30 16.00
N ASN A 39 -6.19 -30.67 14.71
CA ASN A 39 -5.34 -29.97 13.75
C ASN A 39 -5.74 -28.49 13.60
N TYR A 40 -7.04 -28.17 13.65
CA TYR A 40 -7.53 -26.78 13.60
C TYR A 40 -7.01 -25.98 14.80
N GLU A 41 -7.15 -26.52 16.01
CA GLU A 41 -6.67 -25.86 17.24
C GLU A 41 -5.15 -25.69 17.27
N LEU A 42 -4.39 -26.70 16.84
CA LEU A 42 -2.92 -26.63 16.81
C LEU A 42 -2.40 -25.43 16.01
N ASN A 43 -3.10 -25.03 14.94
CA ASN A 43 -2.67 -23.91 14.10
C ASN A 43 -2.89 -22.53 14.78
N GLN A 44 -3.66 -22.48 15.87
CA GLN A 44 -3.97 -21.27 16.63
C GLN A 44 -3.10 -21.10 17.88
N LEU A 45 -2.32 -22.12 18.25
CA LEU A 45 -1.54 -22.14 19.48
C LEU A 45 -0.10 -21.69 19.26
N ASP A 46 0.44 -21.05 20.29
CA ASP A 46 1.87 -20.77 20.40
C ASP A 46 2.59 -22.05 20.83
N VAL A 47 3.55 -22.48 20.00
CA VAL A 47 4.26 -23.75 20.19
C VAL A 47 5.45 -23.56 21.12
N ASP A 48 5.57 -24.42 22.14
CA ASP A 48 6.76 -24.58 22.96
C ASP A 48 7.45 -25.92 22.67
N SER A 49 8.52 -26.22 23.41
CA SER A 49 9.29 -27.45 23.24
C SER A 49 8.46 -28.71 23.46
N ALA A 50 7.65 -28.76 24.52
CA ALA A 50 6.85 -29.93 24.83
C ALA A 50 5.76 -30.19 23.77
N LEU A 51 5.09 -29.14 23.31
CA LEU A 51 4.09 -29.26 22.25
C LEU A 51 4.74 -29.59 20.91
N TYR A 52 5.90 -29.01 20.59
CA TYR A 52 6.65 -29.31 19.36
C TYR A 52 7.07 -30.79 19.29
N GLN A 53 7.55 -31.35 20.40
CA GLN A 53 7.90 -32.77 20.50
C GLN A 53 6.66 -33.66 20.29
N TRP A 54 5.54 -33.34 20.94
CA TRP A 54 4.29 -34.08 20.77
C TRP A 54 3.76 -34.02 19.32
N MET A 55 3.81 -32.84 18.69
CA MET A 55 3.44 -32.65 17.28
C MET A 55 4.37 -33.38 16.31
N SER A 56 5.57 -33.72 16.74
CA SER A 56 6.61 -34.38 15.94
C SER A 56 6.76 -35.87 16.26
N ASP A 57 5.91 -36.42 17.14
CA ASP A 57 5.96 -37.81 17.55
C ASP A 57 5.44 -38.73 16.43
N GLU A 58 6.35 -39.53 15.88
CA GLU A 58 6.10 -40.53 14.82
C GLU A 58 5.85 -41.94 15.37
N SER A 59 5.91 -42.13 16.68
CA SER A 59 5.60 -43.42 17.31
C SER A 59 4.14 -43.82 17.05
N GLU A 60 3.80 -45.11 17.24
CA GLU A 60 2.45 -45.64 16.95
C GLU A 60 1.31 -44.88 17.66
N ASN A 61 1.58 -44.35 18.85
CA ASN A 61 0.63 -43.56 19.63
C ASN A 61 0.79 -42.04 19.42
N GLY A 62 1.74 -41.62 18.58
CA GLY A 62 2.07 -40.23 18.32
C GLY A 62 1.13 -39.55 17.33
N TRP A 63 1.09 -38.22 17.37
CA TRP A 63 0.21 -37.41 16.52
C TRP A 63 0.41 -37.67 15.02
N LEU A 64 1.67 -37.78 14.57
CA LEU A 64 1.96 -37.93 13.14
C LEU A 64 1.57 -39.31 12.62
N HIS A 65 1.68 -40.35 13.45
CA HIS A 65 1.24 -41.69 13.09
C HIS A 65 -0.27 -41.76 12.92
N GLN A 66 -1.03 -41.12 13.82
CA GLN A 66 -2.50 -41.07 13.70
C GLN A 66 -2.95 -40.35 12.42
N LEU A 67 -2.21 -39.34 11.94
CA LEU A 67 -2.49 -38.71 10.64
C LEU A 67 -2.13 -39.63 9.46
N SER A 68 -0.99 -40.33 9.53
CA SER A 68 -0.50 -41.18 8.44
C SER A 68 -1.35 -42.43 8.23
N GLU A 69 -1.99 -42.98 9.28
CA GLU A 69 -2.98 -44.07 9.18
C GLU A 69 -4.11 -43.75 8.18
N PHE A 70 -4.45 -42.46 8.02
CA PHE A 70 -5.48 -42.00 7.08
C PHE A 70 -4.92 -41.35 5.80
N GLY A 71 -3.62 -41.46 5.55
CA GLY A 71 -2.97 -40.86 4.37
C GLY A 71 -2.91 -39.33 4.40
N ILE A 72 -2.99 -38.71 5.58
CA ILE A 72 -2.92 -37.26 5.73
C ILE A 72 -1.45 -36.85 5.89
N ASN A 73 -0.98 -35.97 5.01
CA ASN A 73 0.43 -35.57 4.99
C ASN A 73 0.71 -34.45 6.00
N ARG A 74 1.73 -34.64 6.85
CA ARG A 74 2.12 -33.67 7.89
C ARG A 74 2.48 -32.29 7.35
N PHE A 75 3.13 -32.22 6.20
CA PHE A 75 3.63 -31.00 5.56
C PHE A 75 2.60 -30.34 4.65
N ALA A 76 1.49 -30.99 4.33
CA ALA A 76 0.55 -30.45 3.35
C ALA A 76 0.06 -29.04 3.74
N SER A 77 -0.09 -28.19 2.71
CA SER A 77 -0.76 -26.89 2.84
C SER A 77 -2.15 -27.05 3.50
N PHE A 78 -2.67 -25.99 4.13
CA PHE A 78 -3.99 -26.07 4.80
C PHE A 78 -5.10 -26.58 3.87
N THR A 79 -5.14 -26.09 2.63
CA THR A 79 -6.13 -26.51 1.65
C THR A 79 -5.96 -27.99 1.29
N LEU A 80 -4.74 -28.44 0.98
CA LEU A 80 -4.52 -29.83 0.60
C LEU A 80 -4.74 -30.79 1.77
N LYS A 81 -4.26 -30.44 2.97
CA LYS A 81 -4.49 -31.22 4.18
C LYS A 81 -5.99 -31.37 4.45
N GLY A 82 -6.76 -30.29 4.31
CA GLY A 82 -8.22 -30.33 4.39
C GLY A 82 -8.86 -31.25 3.34
N ILE A 83 -8.32 -31.31 2.12
CA ILE A 83 -8.78 -32.23 1.06
C ILE A 83 -8.38 -33.68 1.37
N GLN A 84 -7.23 -33.94 1.98
CA GLN A 84 -6.84 -35.28 2.43
C GLN A 84 -7.80 -35.81 3.50
N PHE A 85 -8.20 -34.96 4.45
CA PHE A 85 -9.29 -35.29 5.39
C PHE A 85 -10.59 -35.64 4.66
N VAL A 86 -11.01 -34.81 3.71
CA VAL A 86 -12.21 -35.04 2.89
C VAL A 86 -12.17 -36.40 2.18
N GLN A 87 -11.04 -36.74 1.59
CA GLN A 87 -10.83 -38.02 0.89
C GLN A 87 -10.87 -39.21 1.86
N ALA A 88 -10.24 -39.10 3.03
CA ALA A 88 -10.26 -40.14 4.06
C ALA A 88 -11.67 -40.38 4.62
N ILE A 89 -12.45 -39.32 4.83
CA ILE A 89 -13.85 -39.41 5.27
C ILE A 89 -14.70 -40.10 4.20
N SER A 90 -14.55 -39.70 2.94
CA SER A 90 -15.29 -40.27 1.81
C SER A 90 -14.96 -41.74 1.57
N ALA A 91 -13.72 -42.16 1.85
CA ALA A 91 -13.32 -43.57 1.81
C ALA A 91 -13.91 -44.39 2.97
N SER A 92 -14.16 -43.75 4.11
CA SER A 92 -14.71 -44.39 5.32
C SER A 92 -16.23 -44.50 5.31
N GLN A 93 -16.93 -43.61 4.58
CA GLN A 93 -18.38 -43.61 4.49
C GLN A 93 -18.86 -43.17 3.11
N SER A 94 -19.55 -44.05 2.40
CA SER A 94 -20.17 -43.74 1.12
C SER A 94 -21.43 -42.91 1.31
N VAL A 95 -21.48 -41.75 0.66
CA VAL A 95 -22.67 -40.89 0.55
C VAL A 95 -23.13 -40.90 -0.90
N SER A 96 -24.44 -40.82 -1.15
CA SER A 96 -25.00 -40.77 -2.51
C SER A 96 -24.44 -39.57 -3.29
N ASP A 97 -23.84 -39.82 -4.46
CA ASP A 97 -23.11 -38.85 -5.29
C ASP A 97 -24.01 -37.93 -6.16
N GLN A 98 -25.31 -37.83 -5.86
CA GLN A 98 -26.24 -37.02 -6.64
C GLN A 98 -26.21 -35.54 -6.21
N PHE A 99 -25.06 -34.90 -6.37
CA PHE A 99 -24.93 -33.45 -6.23
C PHE A 99 -24.90 -32.79 -7.61
N ASP A 100 -25.62 -31.68 -7.76
CA ASP A 100 -25.46 -30.82 -8.93
C ASP A 100 -24.23 -29.93 -8.73
N SER A 101 -23.14 -30.24 -9.43
CA SER A 101 -21.87 -29.52 -9.34
C SER A 101 -22.00 -28.03 -9.66
N HIS A 102 -22.97 -27.62 -10.49
CA HIS A 102 -23.15 -26.20 -10.86
C HIS A 102 -23.66 -25.33 -9.71
N ASN A 103 -24.28 -25.93 -8.69
CA ASN A 103 -24.84 -25.21 -7.55
C ASN A 103 -23.91 -25.21 -6.31
N LEU A 104 -22.76 -25.87 -6.39
CA LEU A 104 -21.83 -25.96 -5.26
C LEU A 104 -20.76 -24.86 -5.34
N ASN A 105 -20.58 -24.13 -4.24
CA ASN A 105 -19.46 -23.21 -4.08
C ASN A 105 -18.41 -23.82 -3.15
N PHE A 106 -17.21 -24.08 -3.68
CA PHE A 106 -16.10 -24.68 -2.94
C PHE A 106 -15.76 -23.91 -1.64
N TYR A 107 -15.72 -22.59 -1.69
CA TYR A 107 -15.33 -21.76 -0.54
C TYR A 107 -16.41 -21.74 0.55
N GLN A 108 -17.68 -21.71 0.17
CA GLN A 108 -18.79 -21.82 1.13
C GLN A 108 -18.74 -23.17 1.87
N LEU A 109 -18.47 -24.27 1.16
CA LEU A 109 -18.33 -25.58 1.79
C LEU A 109 -17.11 -25.66 2.73
N LEU A 110 -16.00 -25.00 2.39
CA LEU A 110 -14.85 -24.90 3.31
C LEU A 110 -15.21 -24.12 4.58
N GLN A 111 -15.96 -23.01 4.45
CA GLN A 111 -16.43 -22.22 5.59
C GLN A 111 -17.40 -23.03 6.47
N GLU A 112 -18.40 -23.69 5.87
CA GLU A 112 -19.34 -24.57 6.60
C GLU A 112 -18.59 -25.66 7.37
N ARG A 113 -17.59 -26.29 6.75
CA ARG A 113 -16.75 -27.28 7.45
C ARG A 113 -16.00 -26.65 8.62
N ASP A 114 -15.36 -25.51 8.41
CA ASP A 114 -14.55 -24.86 9.44
C ASP A 114 -15.42 -24.36 10.61
N GLU A 115 -16.66 -23.94 10.36
CA GLU A 115 -17.65 -23.63 11.41
C GLU A 115 -17.99 -24.85 12.27
N LEU A 116 -18.20 -26.02 11.66
CA LEU A 116 -18.43 -27.27 12.39
C LEU A 116 -17.21 -27.65 13.25
N LEU A 117 -15.99 -27.42 12.73
CA LEU A 117 -14.75 -27.67 13.47
C LEU A 117 -14.54 -26.66 14.61
N LYS A 118 -14.99 -25.41 14.47
CA LYS A 118 -14.92 -24.38 15.52
C LYS A 118 -15.97 -24.57 16.61
N ALA A 119 -17.11 -25.19 16.29
CA ALA A 119 -18.21 -25.37 17.23
C ALA A 119 -17.75 -26.07 18.52
N THR A 120 -18.20 -25.55 19.67
CA THR A 120 -17.99 -26.18 20.98
C THR A 120 -18.60 -27.58 20.98
N PHE A 121 -17.89 -28.56 21.55
CA PHE A 121 -18.42 -29.90 21.65
C PHE A 121 -19.62 -29.94 22.61
N ASP A 122 -20.75 -30.40 22.09
CA ASP A 122 -21.97 -30.66 22.85
C ASP A 122 -22.50 -32.05 22.46
N GLU A 123 -22.53 -32.96 23.42
CA GLU A 123 -22.92 -34.35 23.22
C GLU A 123 -24.37 -34.49 22.73
N SER A 124 -25.26 -33.55 23.11
CA SER A 124 -26.67 -33.60 22.72
C SER A 124 -26.90 -33.30 21.23
N THR A 125 -26.01 -32.52 20.62
CA THR A 125 -26.10 -32.11 19.21
C THR A 125 -25.05 -32.77 18.32
N PHE A 126 -24.07 -33.46 18.90
CA PHE A 126 -22.91 -34.02 18.20
C PHE A 126 -23.26 -34.93 17.03
N GLN A 127 -24.29 -35.78 17.15
CA GLN A 127 -24.69 -36.66 16.06
C GLN A 127 -25.13 -35.87 14.81
N LYS A 128 -25.88 -34.77 15.00
CA LYS A 128 -26.28 -33.88 13.92
C LYS A 128 -25.09 -33.15 13.31
N THR A 129 -24.14 -32.72 14.14
CA THR A 129 -22.88 -32.11 13.69
C THR A 129 -22.10 -33.06 12.80
N ILE A 130 -22.00 -34.34 13.17
CA ILE A 130 -21.32 -35.37 12.38
C ILE A 130 -22.04 -35.61 11.05
N GLU A 131 -23.37 -35.70 11.04
CA GLU A 131 -24.14 -35.85 9.80
C GLU A 131 -23.91 -34.68 8.83
N GLN A 132 -23.92 -33.45 9.33
CA GLN A 132 -23.61 -32.26 8.54
C GLN A 132 -22.15 -32.28 8.04
N PHE A 133 -21.22 -32.64 8.92
CA PHE A 133 -19.80 -32.75 8.58
C PHE A 133 -19.55 -33.76 7.46
N ILE A 134 -20.19 -34.94 7.51
CA ILE A 134 -20.13 -35.95 6.45
C ILE A 134 -20.67 -35.38 5.13
N GLN A 135 -21.84 -34.74 5.15
CA GLN A 135 -22.45 -34.17 3.95
C GLN A 135 -21.59 -33.08 3.31
N VAL A 136 -21.01 -32.18 4.10
CA VAL A 136 -20.12 -31.13 3.61
C VAL A 136 -18.87 -31.73 2.98
N ASN A 137 -18.22 -32.69 3.65
CA ASN A 137 -17.04 -33.37 3.08
C ASN A 137 -17.37 -34.13 1.80
N ALA A 138 -18.53 -34.80 1.70
CA ALA A 138 -18.96 -35.47 0.47
C ALA A 138 -19.11 -34.50 -0.71
N LYS A 139 -19.72 -33.33 -0.48
CA LYS A 139 -19.83 -32.26 -1.51
C LYS A 139 -18.46 -31.71 -1.92
N ILE A 140 -17.54 -31.51 -0.97
CA ILE A 140 -16.17 -31.08 -1.27
C ILE A 140 -15.45 -32.14 -2.10
N ASN A 141 -15.57 -33.42 -1.74
CA ASN A 141 -14.94 -34.52 -2.47
C ASN A 141 -15.47 -34.61 -3.90
N HIS A 142 -16.80 -34.48 -4.07
CA HIS A 142 -17.42 -34.42 -5.38
C HIS A 142 -16.78 -33.34 -6.26
N LEU A 143 -16.66 -32.10 -5.75
CA LEU A 143 -15.98 -31.01 -6.47
C LEU A 143 -14.51 -31.33 -6.79
N VAL A 144 -13.76 -31.92 -5.85
CA VAL A 144 -12.36 -32.33 -6.08
C VAL A 144 -12.24 -33.36 -7.22
N LEU A 145 -13.27 -34.18 -7.44
CA LEU A 145 -13.29 -35.19 -8.50
C LEU A 145 -13.81 -34.64 -9.85
N THR A 146 -14.80 -33.74 -9.82
CA THR A 146 -15.52 -33.26 -11.01
C THR A 146 -15.02 -31.91 -11.55
N ASP A 147 -14.62 -30.97 -10.69
CA ASP A 147 -14.08 -29.67 -11.10
C ASP A 147 -12.61 -29.80 -11.53
N GLU A 148 -12.34 -29.52 -12.81
CA GLU A 148 -11.01 -29.68 -13.40
C GLU A 148 -9.96 -28.75 -12.78
N SER A 149 -10.34 -27.53 -12.40
CA SER A 149 -9.44 -26.55 -11.80
C SER A 149 -9.02 -26.98 -10.41
N ILE A 150 -9.97 -27.41 -9.56
CA ILE A 150 -9.69 -27.91 -8.22
C ILE A 150 -8.87 -29.19 -8.30
N ARG A 151 -9.27 -30.14 -9.13
CA ARG A 151 -8.57 -31.42 -9.32
C ARG A 151 -7.14 -31.22 -9.83
N GLY A 152 -6.95 -30.32 -10.79
CA GLY A 152 -5.64 -29.97 -11.33
C GLY A 152 -4.74 -29.36 -10.25
N ARG A 153 -5.29 -28.47 -9.42
CA ARG A 153 -4.58 -27.87 -8.28
C ARG A 153 -4.15 -28.94 -7.27
N VAL A 154 -5.04 -29.83 -6.86
CA VAL A 154 -4.74 -30.92 -5.91
C VAL A 154 -3.64 -31.83 -6.44
N LYS A 155 -3.75 -32.28 -7.70
CA LYS A 155 -2.73 -33.12 -8.35
C LYS A 155 -1.36 -32.44 -8.38
N LYS A 156 -1.32 -31.16 -8.73
CA LYS A 156 -0.08 -30.36 -8.74
C LYS A 156 0.54 -30.28 -7.35
N GLN A 157 -0.24 -29.97 -6.30
CA GLN A 157 0.30 -29.87 -4.94
C GLN A 157 0.81 -31.22 -4.41
N LEU A 158 0.12 -32.33 -4.71
CA LEU A 158 0.59 -33.68 -4.36
C LEU A 158 1.91 -34.02 -5.06
N ALA A 159 2.05 -33.70 -6.35
CA ALA A 159 3.28 -33.91 -7.10
C ALA A 159 4.45 -33.10 -6.52
N ILE A 160 4.22 -31.83 -6.19
CA ILE A 160 5.23 -30.96 -5.56
C ILE A 160 5.64 -31.50 -4.19
N LEU A 161 4.68 -31.88 -3.34
CA LEU A 161 5.00 -32.43 -2.02
C LEU A 161 5.83 -33.71 -2.11
N LYS A 162 5.52 -34.58 -3.06
CA LYS A 162 6.31 -35.80 -3.31
C LYS A 162 7.79 -35.46 -3.58
N VAL A 163 8.04 -34.45 -4.43
CA VAL A 163 9.39 -34.01 -4.78
C VAL A 163 10.07 -33.31 -3.61
N ILE A 164 9.36 -32.47 -2.84
CA ILE A 164 9.99 -31.59 -1.84
C ILE A 164 10.08 -32.21 -0.43
N THR A 165 9.31 -33.26 -0.12
CA THR A 165 9.29 -33.88 1.22
C THR A 165 10.69 -34.22 1.76
N PRO A 166 11.63 -34.82 0.98
CA PRO A 166 12.97 -35.07 1.49
C PRO A 166 13.68 -33.79 1.96
N LYS A 167 13.55 -32.68 1.23
CA LYS A 167 14.17 -31.40 1.63
C LYS A 167 13.55 -30.85 2.92
N LEU A 168 12.25 -31.03 3.12
CA LEU A 168 11.57 -30.57 4.34
C LEU A 168 12.00 -31.38 5.56
N LEU A 169 12.17 -32.70 5.41
CA LEU A 169 12.70 -33.57 6.46
C LEU A 169 14.14 -33.16 6.84
N ALA A 170 15.00 -32.91 5.85
CA ALA A 170 16.36 -32.42 6.07
C ALA A 170 16.39 -31.04 6.76
N ILE A 171 15.47 -30.14 6.41
CA ILE A 171 15.30 -28.84 7.10
C ILE A 171 14.94 -29.02 8.57
N GLN A 172 14.13 -30.03 8.90
CA GLN A 172 13.79 -30.40 10.28
C GLN A 172 14.89 -31.20 11.01
N GLY A 173 16.03 -31.46 10.36
CA GLY A 173 17.16 -32.18 10.94
C GLY A 173 17.02 -33.70 10.93
N GLN A 174 16.08 -34.25 10.16
CA GLN A 174 15.98 -35.70 9.97
C GLN A 174 17.02 -36.20 8.97
N ASN A 175 17.51 -37.43 9.18
CA ASN A 175 18.40 -38.09 8.22
C ASN A 175 17.60 -38.47 6.96
N ILE A 176 18.11 -38.09 5.80
CA ILE A 176 17.51 -38.35 4.49
C ILE A 176 18.36 -39.28 3.63
N ASP A 177 19.53 -39.72 4.10
CA ASP A 177 20.50 -40.51 3.33
C ASP A 177 19.92 -41.87 2.88
N ASP A 178 18.93 -42.40 3.62
CA ASP A 178 18.26 -43.65 3.31
C ASP A 178 17.18 -43.53 2.21
N ILE A 179 16.89 -42.32 1.71
CA ILE A 179 15.87 -42.09 0.67
C ILE A 179 16.52 -42.30 -0.72
N PRO A 180 16.13 -43.36 -1.46
CA PRO A 180 16.64 -43.58 -2.82
C PRO A 180 16.18 -42.48 -3.79
N ASP A 181 17.00 -42.17 -4.79
CA ASP A 181 16.70 -41.20 -5.86
C ASP A 181 16.38 -39.77 -5.37
N LEU A 182 17.14 -39.31 -4.37
CA LEU A 182 17.01 -37.99 -3.78
C LEU A 182 17.14 -36.86 -4.83
N PRO A 183 16.16 -35.96 -4.96
CA PRO A 183 16.27 -34.80 -5.85
C PRO A 183 17.44 -33.90 -5.43
N THR A 184 18.09 -33.24 -6.39
CA THR A 184 19.12 -32.25 -6.07
C THR A 184 18.47 -30.91 -5.78
N TYR A 185 18.86 -30.24 -4.69
CA TYR A 185 18.29 -28.95 -4.31
C TYR A 185 19.33 -27.83 -4.29
N LEU A 186 18.96 -26.68 -4.84
CA LEU A 186 19.73 -25.45 -4.73
C LEU A 186 18.91 -24.40 -3.96
N THR A 187 19.38 -24.03 -2.79
CA THR A 187 18.75 -23.01 -1.94
C THR A 187 19.61 -21.76 -1.91
N LYS A 188 19.00 -20.59 -2.18
CA LYS A 188 19.67 -19.27 -2.15
C LYS A 188 18.82 -18.26 -1.42
N GLU A 189 19.45 -17.40 -0.64
CA GLU A 189 18.75 -16.31 0.04
C GLU A 189 18.11 -15.34 -0.98
N LEU A 190 16.92 -14.82 -0.65
CA LEU A 190 16.17 -13.86 -1.46
C LEU A 190 16.03 -12.51 -0.75
N GLY A 191 16.61 -11.47 -1.35
CA GLY A 191 16.46 -10.07 -0.90
C GLY A 191 17.30 -9.73 0.32
N HIS A 192 17.09 -8.53 0.88
CA HIS A 192 17.68 -8.13 2.16
C HIS A 192 16.72 -8.42 3.31
N HIS A 193 17.24 -8.88 4.45
CA HIS A 193 16.47 -9.18 5.65
C HIS A 193 15.76 -7.92 6.20
N VAL A 194 14.44 -7.84 6.01
CA VAL A 194 13.62 -6.79 6.64
C VAL A 194 12.69 -7.40 7.68
N ASN A 195 11.87 -8.40 7.30
CA ASN A 195 10.87 -9.00 8.20
C ASN A 195 10.90 -10.55 8.21
N ASN A 196 10.92 -11.21 7.05
CA ASN A 196 10.92 -12.68 6.93
C ASN A 196 12.25 -13.18 6.35
N TYR A 197 12.64 -14.42 6.63
CA TYR A 197 13.71 -15.10 5.88
C TYR A 197 13.12 -15.79 4.67
N ASN A 198 13.48 -15.32 3.49
CA ASN A 198 13.01 -15.89 2.22
C ASN A 198 14.17 -16.56 1.50
N TYR A 199 13.96 -17.77 1.02
CA TYR A 199 14.94 -18.52 0.26
C TYR A 199 14.33 -19.02 -1.04
N LYS A 200 15.01 -18.78 -2.16
CA LYS A 200 14.70 -19.41 -3.44
C LYS A 200 15.16 -20.86 -3.38
N LEU A 201 14.26 -21.79 -3.67
CA LEU A 201 14.56 -23.22 -3.76
C LEU A 201 14.36 -23.68 -5.21
N VAL A 202 15.36 -24.31 -5.79
CA VAL A 202 15.32 -24.92 -7.12
C VAL A 202 15.60 -26.41 -7.00
N THR A 203 14.94 -27.24 -7.80
CA THR A 203 15.18 -28.68 -7.87
C THR A 203 15.23 -29.15 -9.32
N ASN A 204 15.99 -30.21 -9.60
CA ASN A 204 16.10 -30.80 -10.93
C ASN A 204 14.83 -31.57 -11.38
N GLN A 205 13.90 -31.85 -10.47
CA GLN A 205 12.66 -32.56 -10.78
C GLN A 205 11.46 -31.61 -10.94
N TRP A 206 11.68 -30.29 -10.90
CA TRP A 206 10.63 -29.29 -11.08
C TRP A 206 11.18 -27.97 -11.63
N ASP A 207 10.77 -27.59 -12.85
CA ASP A 207 11.34 -26.46 -13.59
C ASP A 207 11.15 -25.11 -12.88
N ALA A 208 9.99 -24.92 -12.24
CA ALA A 208 9.67 -23.65 -11.60
C ALA A 208 10.31 -23.54 -10.19
N PRO A 209 10.96 -22.42 -9.86
CA PRO A 209 11.48 -22.22 -8.51
C PRO A 209 10.36 -22.11 -7.47
N PHE A 210 10.71 -22.47 -6.24
CA PHE A 210 9.90 -22.28 -5.04
C PHE A 210 10.48 -21.17 -4.16
N VAL A 211 9.68 -20.72 -3.19
CA VAL A 211 10.13 -19.85 -2.10
C VAL A 211 9.86 -20.54 -0.77
N LEU A 212 10.89 -20.74 0.02
CA LEU A 212 10.78 -21.10 1.43
C LEU A 212 10.77 -19.81 2.26
N ARG A 213 9.76 -19.62 3.10
CA ARG A 213 9.59 -18.43 3.95
C ARG A 213 9.53 -18.85 5.41
N VAL A 214 10.42 -18.32 6.23
CA VAL A 214 10.32 -18.39 7.70
C VAL A 214 9.57 -17.14 8.16
N GLU A 215 8.37 -17.35 8.68
CA GLU A 215 7.50 -16.24 9.10
C GLU A 215 7.93 -15.65 10.44
N ASP A 216 7.77 -14.33 10.59
CA ASP A 216 8.03 -13.61 11.84
C ASP A 216 6.79 -13.58 12.75
N ARG A 217 6.33 -14.77 13.14
CA ARG A 217 5.25 -15.01 14.10
C ARG A 217 5.41 -16.41 14.71
N SER A 218 4.79 -16.65 15.86
CA SER A 218 4.87 -17.92 16.61
C SER A 218 3.80 -18.95 16.22
N LYS A 219 2.75 -18.52 15.50
CA LYS A 219 1.60 -19.33 15.12
C LYS A 219 1.04 -18.94 13.76
N PHE A 220 0.19 -19.77 13.17
CA PHE A 220 -0.43 -19.49 11.86
C PHE A 220 -1.58 -18.47 11.95
N GLY A 221 -2.33 -18.49 13.05
CA GLY A 221 -3.40 -17.52 13.32
C GLY A 221 -4.49 -17.54 12.23
N LEU A 222 -4.83 -16.35 11.71
CA LEU A 222 -5.89 -16.17 10.71
C LEU A 222 -5.60 -16.83 9.36
N ASP A 223 -4.36 -17.26 9.06
CA ASP A 223 -4.03 -17.82 7.74
C ASP A 223 -4.87 -19.04 7.35
N GLN A 224 -5.18 -19.90 8.32
CA GLN A 224 -6.02 -21.07 8.06
C GLN A 224 -7.44 -20.63 7.66
N GLU A 225 -8.00 -19.67 8.38
CA GLU A 225 -9.35 -19.17 8.12
C GLU A 225 -9.43 -18.40 6.80
N LEU A 226 -8.42 -17.58 6.48
CA LEU A 226 -8.38 -16.82 5.24
C LEU A 226 -8.40 -17.70 3.98
N LEU A 227 -7.93 -18.95 4.08
CA LEU A 227 -7.89 -19.91 2.98
C LEU A 227 -9.25 -20.56 2.66
N SER A 228 -10.26 -20.40 3.53
CA SER A 228 -11.64 -20.83 3.24
C SER A 228 -12.46 -19.76 2.51
N TYR A 229 -11.97 -18.53 2.40
CA TYR A 229 -12.62 -17.45 1.66
C TYR A 229 -12.11 -17.31 0.22
N GLU A 230 -12.94 -16.73 -0.66
CA GLU A 230 -12.58 -16.49 -2.06
C GLU A 230 -11.39 -15.54 -2.24
N ALA A 231 -11.12 -14.67 -1.26
CA ALA A 231 -9.95 -13.78 -1.28
C ALA A 231 -8.63 -14.57 -1.42
N SER A 232 -8.61 -15.84 -1.00
CA SER A 232 -7.44 -16.72 -1.14
C SER A 232 -7.02 -17.03 -2.57
N LYS A 233 -7.87 -16.75 -3.59
CA LYS A 233 -7.47 -16.80 -5.01
C LYS A 233 -6.31 -15.86 -5.34
N TYR A 234 -6.16 -14.80 -4.54
CA TYR A 234 -5.09 -13.82 -4.64
C TYR A 234 -3.94 -14.11 -3.69
N PHE A 235 -3.98 -15.17 -2.90
CA PHE A 235 -2.82 -15.57 -2.13
C PHE A 235 -1.84 -16.33 -3.00
N LEU A 236 -0.57 -16.14 -2.70
CA LEU A 236 0.48 -16.97 -3.27
C LEU A 236 0.22 -18.44 -2.88
N GLU A 237 0.36 -19.34 -3.84
CA GLU A 237 0.04 -20.75 -3.62
C GLU A 237 1.06 -21.39 -2.67
N ASP A 238 0.59 -21.78 -1.48
CA ASP A 238 1.37 -22.49 -0.48
C ASP A 238 1.26 -24.00 -0.74
N TYR A 239 2.39 -24.68 -0.84
CA TYR A 239 2.50 -26.12 -1.11
C TYR A 239 2.78 -26.93 0.15
N ALA A 240 3.58 -26.38 1.06
CA ALA A 240 3.88 -27.04 2.33
C ALA A 240 3.95 -26.05 3.50
N VAL A 241 3.55 -26.51 4.67
CA VAL A 241 3.47 -25.72 5.90
C VAL A 241 3.86 -26.58 7.10
N PHE A 242 4.79 -26.10 7.93
CA PHE A 242 5.24 -26.78 9.16
C PHE A 242 5.86 -25.80 10.16
N MET A 243 6.06 -26.25 11.40
CA MET A 243 6.79 -25.51 12.42
C MET A 243 8.26 -25.92 12.41
N LEU A 244 9.16 -24.95 12.57
CA LEU A 244 10.60 -25.17 12.68
C LEU A 244 11.11 -24.60 13.99
N GLU A 245 11.94 -25.38 14.67
CA GLU A 245 12.74 -24.93 15.80
C GLU A 245 13.89 -24.03 15.30
N THR A 246 13.97 -22.81 15.81
CA THR A 246 15.01 -21.83 15.45
C THR A 246 15.70 -21.31 16.70
N LYS A 247 17.03 -21.14 16.64
CA LYS A 247 17.81 -20.58 17.73
C LYS A 247 18.01 -19.08 17.51
N ILE A 248 17.62 -18.27 18.48
CA ILE A 248 17.87 -16.83 18.51
C ILE A 248 18.93 -16.54 19.57
N GLN A 249 19.93 -15.74 19.22
CA GLN A 249 20.81 -15.13 20.22
C GLN A 249 20.15 -13.85 20.75
N GLU A 250 19.65 -13.86 21.99
CA GLU A 250 19.24 -12.64 22.69
C GLU A 250 20.20 -12.40 23.85
N GLU A 251 20.88 -11.24 23.86
CA GLU A 251 21.60 -10.70 25.02
C GLU A 251 22.33 -11.75 25.89
N ASP A 252 23.19 -12.56 25.24
CA ASP A 252 24.03 -13.63 25.82
C ASP A 252 23.35 -14.98 26.14
N GLU A 253 22.05 -15.15 25.89
CA GLU A 253 21.34 -16.44 25.98
C GLU A 253 20.85 -16.95 24.61
N GLN A 254 20.98 -18.26 24.38
CA GLN A 254 20.38 -18.93 23.22
C GLN A 254 18.93 -19.30 23.54
N ALA A 255 17.99 -18.46 23.13
CA ALA A 255 16.57 -18.77 23.22
C ALA A 255 16.12 -19.61 22.02
N ILE A 256 15.45 -20.73 22.28
CA ILE A 256 14.79 -21.53 21.25
C ILE A 256 13.40 -20.94 20.99
N VAL A 257 13.09 -20.63 19.73
CA VAL A 257 11.76 -20.20 19.31
C VAL A 257 11.25 -21.03 18.14
N TYR A 258 9.93 -21.22 18.09
CA TYR A 258 9.27 -22.02 17.07
C TYR A 258 8.58 -21.10 16.07
N ARG A 259 8.89 -21.27 14.78
CA ARG A 259 8.38 -20.41 13.72
C ARG A 259 7.73 -21.22 12.60
N PRO A 260 6.62 -20.74 12.03
CA PRO A 260 6.08 -21.27 10.79
C PRO A 260 7.07 -21.16 9.65
N VAL A 261 7.24 -22.26 8.92
CA VAL A 261 7.92 -22.31 7.63
C VAL A 261 6.92 -22.69 6.57
N ILE A 262 6.88 -21.87 5.51
CA ILE A 262 5.96 -22.03 4.40
C ILE A 262 6.76 -22.19 3.11
N LEU A 263 6.50 -23.27 2.38
CA LEU A 263 6.95 -23.45 1.01
C LEU A 263 5.84 -22.97 0.08
N GLY A 264 6.13 -21.98 -0.76
CA GLY A 264 5.19 -21.45 -1.73
C GLY A 264 5.78 -21.31 -3.13
N GLN A 265 4.92 -20.94 -4.07
CA GLN A 265 5.27 -20.55 -5.44
C GLN A 265 6.23 -19.35 -5.48
N PHE A 266 7.19 -19.36 -6.42
CA PHE A 266 7.98 -18.17 -6.73
C PHE A 266 7.22 -17.24 -7.70
N ALA A 267 7.05 -15.98 -7.33
CA ALA A 267 6.48 -14.95 -8.21
C ALA A 267 7.55 -14.46 -9.21
N ASN A 268 7.30 -14.61 -10.52
CA ASN A 268 8.32 -14.43 -11.55
C ASN A 268 8.49 -12.99 -12.05
N GLN A 269 7.59 -12.07 -11.69
CA GLN A 269 7.62 -10.66 -12.11
C GLN A 269 7.86 -9.70 -10.93
N ASN A 270 8.47 -10.18 -9.84
CA ASN A 270 8.69 -9.41 -8.60
C ASN A 270 7.39 -8.84 -8.01
N ASN A 271 7.42 -7.61 -7.50
CA ASN A 271 6.28 -6.93 -6.91
C ASN A 271 5.78 -5.81 -7.84
N LEU A 272 4.57 -5.32 -7.59
CA LEU A 272 3.89 -4.36 -8.45
C LEU A 272 4.63 -3.02 -8.56
N ARG A 273 5.48 -2.67 -7.59
CA ARG A 273 6.33 -1.47 -7.65
C ARG A 273 7.38 -1.62 -8.75
N GLU A 274 8.06 -2.76 -8.81
CA GLU A 274 9.03 -3.08 -9.86
C GLU A 274 8.36 -3.19 -11.24
N VAL A 275 7.16 -3.78 -11.29
CA VAL A 275 6.36 -3.83 -12.53
C VAL A 275 6.01 -2.43 -13.03
N ALA A 276 5.65 -1.49 -12.14
CA ALA A 276 5.41 -0.10 -12.52
C ALA A 276 6.67 0.60 -13.04
N LYS A 277 7.83 0.40 -12.36
CA LYS A 277 9.13 0.94 -12.82
C LYS A 277 9.54 0.37 -14.18
N GLN A 278 9.25 -0.90 -14.46
CA GLN A 278 9.54 -1.52 -15.77
C GLN A 278 8.70 -0.91 -16.92
N MET A 279 7.59 -0.24 -16.62
CA MET A 279 6.82 0.51 -17.63
C MET A 279 7.43 1.87 -17.96
N HIS A 280 8.46 2.31 -17.22
CA HIS A 280 9.15 3.56 -17.50
C HIS A 280 9.80 3.54 -18.90
N GLY A 281 9.61 4.63 -19.64
CA GLY A 281 10.07 4.73 -21.04
C GLY A 281 9.29 3.89 -22.06
N THR A 282 8.26 3.14 -21.64
CA THR A 282 7.38 2.42 -22.57
C THR A 282 6.36 3.37 -23.22
N ASN A 283 5.71 2.92 -24.28
CA ASN A 283 4.71 3.73 -24.98
C ASN A 283 3.54 4.09 -24.04
N PRO A 284 3.25 5.39 -23.81
CA PRO A 284 2.24 5.84 -22.85
C PRO A 284 0.83 5.28 -23.06
N LYS A 285 0.53 4.81 -24.28
CA LYS A 285 -0.76 4.20 -24.62
C LYS A 285 -1.03 2.89 -23.86
N TYR A 286 0.01 2.16 -23.45
CA TYR A 286 -0.14 0.88 -22.74
C TYR A 286 -0.15 1.01 -21.22
N ILE A 287 0.37 2.11 -20.68
CA ILE A 287 0.47 2.34 -19.22
C ILE A 287 -0.91 2.30 -18.56
N GLY A 288 -1.86 3.13 -19.05
CA GLY A 288 -3.19 3.24 -18.46
C GLY A 288 -3.95 1.90 -18.41
N PRO A 289 -4.06 1.15 -19.53
CA PRO A 289 -4.68 -0.17 -19.53
C PRO A 289 -4.02 -1.18 -18.59
N GLN A 290 -2.69 -1.23 -18.56
CA GLN A 290 -1.95 -2.21 -17.74
C GLN A 290 -2.07 -1.90 -16.23
N VAL A 291 -1.93 -0.63 -15.84
CA VAL A 291 -2.14 -0.21 -14.45
C VAL A 291 -3.57 -0.53 -14.02
N ALA A 292 -4.56 -0.21 -14.84
CA ALA A 292 -5.95 -0.52 -14.53
C ALA A 292 -6.20 -2.02 -14.35
N TYR A 293 -5.58 -2.88 -15.16
CA TYR A 293 -5.71 -4.33 -15.05
C TYR A 293 -5.22 -4.87 -13.69
N TYR A 294 -4.09 -4.36 -13.17
CA TYR A 294 -3.62 -4.73 -11.84
C TYR A 294 -4.51 -4.18 -10.73
N PHE A 295 -4.99 -2.94 -10.87
CA PHE A 295 -5.84 -2.32 -9.86
C PHE A 295 -7.27 -2.87 -9.83
N GLU A 296 -7.78 -3.39 -10.95
CA GLU A 296 -9.02 -4.19 -10.96
C GLU A 296 -8.90 -5.39 -10.03
N GLN A 297 -7.77 -6.10 -10.08
CA GLN A 297 -7.48 -7.24 -9.21
C GLN A 297 -7.30 -6.80 -7.74
N ILE A 298 -6.58 -5.70 -7.45
CA ILE A 298 -6.38 -5.21 -6.08
C ILE A 298 -7.71 -4.80 -5.44
N ILE A 299 -8.56 -4.10 -6.19
CA ILE A 299 -9.88 -3.69 -5.73
C ILE A 299 -10.76 -4.92 -5.49
N GLU A 300 -10.75 -5.90 -6.40
CA GLU A 300 -11.52 -7.13 -6.21
C GLU A 300 -11.05 -7.91 -4.97
N PHE A 301 -9.74 -8.10 -4.80
CA PHE A 301 -9.15 -8.72 -3.61
C PHE A 301 -9.59 -8.01 -2.33
N SER A 302 -9.47 -6.68 -2.31
CA SER A 302 -9.83 -5.85 -1.15
C SER A 302 -11.32 -5.97 -0.80
N ARG A 303 -12.19 -5.99 -1.81
CA ARG A 303 -13.64 -6.19 -1.62
C ARG A 303 -13.95 -7.59 -1.08
N LYS A 304 -13.27 -8.63 -1.58
CA LYS A 304 -13.45 -10.00 -1.08
C LYS A 304 -12.99 -10.16 0.37
N LEU A 305 -11.95 -9.44 0.80
CA LEU A 305 -11.56 -9.38 2.21
C LEU A 305 -12.66 -8.72 3.06
N ILE A 306 -13.17 -7.56 2.65
CA ILE A 306 -14.26 -6.86 3.37
C ILE A 306 -15.51 -7.75 3.47
N GLN A 307 -15.86 -8.47 2.39
CA GLN A 307 -16.98 -9.43 2.39
C GLN A 307 -16.77 -10.58 3.39
N ALA A 308 -15.52 -10.97 3.63
CA ALA A 308 -15.14 -11.97 4.63
C ALA A 308 -14.94 -11.37 6.04
N ASN A 309 -15.32 -10.09 6.25
CA ASN A 309 -15.12 -9.34 7.49
C ASN A 309 -13.67 -9.36 8.00
N VAL A 310 -12.72 -9.26 7.06
CA VAL A 310 -11.30 -9.15 7.33
C VAL A 310 -10.72 -7.97 6.54
N TYR A 311 -9.65 -7.38 7.05
CA TYR A 311 -9.13 -6.11 6.54
C TYR A 311 -7.62 -6.15 6.40
N PHE A 312 -7.09 -5.59 5.32
CA PHE A 312 -5.65 -5.54 5.05
C PHE A 312 -5.12 -4.11 5.21
N PRO A 313 -4.53 -3.75 6.37
CA PRO A 313 -4.13 -2.38 6.67
C PRO A 313 -2.74 -2.00 6.13
N ASP A 314 -2.06 -2.87 5.38
CA ASP A 314 -0.75 -2.58 4.77
C ASP A 314 -0.77 -2.75 3.25
N ILE A 315 -1.80 -2.20 2.60
CA ILE A 315 -1.88 -2.15 1.13
C ILE A 315 -0.81 -1.18 0.62
N LYS A 316 0.18 -1.74 -0.11
CA LYS A 316 1.26 -1.02 -0.81
C LYS A 316 1.77 -1.85 -1.96
N LEU A 317 2.34 -1.22 -2.99
CA LEU A 317 2.76 -1.91 -4.23
C LEU A 317 3.75 -3.05 -3.98
N THR A 318 4.62 -2.93 -2.98
CA THR A 318 5.62 -3.96 -2.64
C THR A 318 5.03 -5.20 -1.95
N ASN A 319 3.81 -5.12 -1.41
CA ASN A 319 3.11 -6.26 -0.79
C ASN A 319 2.28 -7.07 -1.81
N PHE A 320 2.14 -6.58 -3.05
CA PHE A 320 1.52 -7.32 -4.15
C PHE A 320 2.61 -7.85 -5.08
N LEU A 321 2.86 -9.14 -5.01
CA LEU A 321 3.70 -9.87 -5.95
C LEU A 321 2.97 -10.03 -7.29
N THR A 322 3.71 -10.25 -8.37
CA THR A 322 3.15 -10.47 -9.70
C THR A 322 3.70 -11.77 -10.29
N HIS A 323 2.80 -12.62 -10.77
CA HIS A 323 3.13 -13.86 -11.43
C HIS A 323 2.22 -14.10 -12.63
N ASN A 324 2.79 -14.14 -13.84
CA ASN A 324 2.05 -14.22 -15.10
C ASN A 324 0.90 -13.20 -15.17
N ASP A 325 1.22 -11.94 -14.88
CA ASP A 325 0.33 -10.78 -14.85
C ASP A 325 -0.80 -10.85 -13.80
N ARG A 326 -0.79 -11.85 -12.92
CA ARG A 326 -1.71 -11.92 -11.78
C ARG A 326 -1.08 -11.35 -10.53
N ILE A 327 -1.85 -10.57 -9.77
CA ILE A 327 -1.41 -10.14 -8.44
C ILE A 327 -1.52 -11.30 -7.45
N LEU A 328 -0.52 -11.41 -6.57
CA LEU A 328 -0.48 -12.38 -5.48
C LEU A 328 -0.04 -11.70 -4.19
N VAL A 329 -0.65 -12.06 -3.07
CA VAL A 329 -0.31 -11.57 -1.73
C VAL A 329 0.34 -12.70 -0.95
N SER A 330 1.54 -12.42 -0.44
CA SER A 330 2.29 -13.34 0.42
C SER A 330 2.30 -12.88 1.88
N ASP A 331 2.39 -11.57 2.13
CA ASP A 331 2.45 -11.03 3.49
C ASP A 331 1.02 -10.82 4.03
N ARG A 332 0.52 -11.84 4.74
CA ARG A 332 -0.86 -11.87 5.28
C ARG A 332 -0.91 -11.51 6.77
N LYS A 333 0.23 -11.36 7.44
CA LYS A 333 0.31 -11.27 8.91
C LYS A 333 -0.28 -9.98 9.49
N THR A 334 -0.50 -8.96 8.66
CA THR A 334 -1.13 -7.71 9.09
C THR A 334 -2.64 -7.72 8.90
N ILE A 335 -3.22 -8.75 8.28
CA ILE A 335 -4.67 -8.87 8.12
C ILE A 335 -5.32 -9.03 9.50
N ILE A 336 -6.41 -8.31 9.73
CA ILE A 336 -7.16 -8.27 10.99
C ILE A 336 -8.65 -8.50 10.75
N THR A 337 -9.38 -8.88 11.81
CA THR A 337 -10.84 -9.10 11.78
C THR A 337 -11.64 -7.93 12.34
N ASP A 338 -11.01 -7.01 13.08
CA ASP A 338 -11.68 -5.83 13.62
C ASP A 338 -11.87 -4.77 12.53
N GLU A 339 -13.11 -4.34 12.29
CA GLU A 339 -13.46 -3.29 11.33
C GLU A 339 -13.10 -1.89 11.86
N GLN A 340 -13.11 -1.71 13.19
CA GLN A 340 -12.90 -0.42 13.86
C GLN A 340 -11.79 -0.50 14.93
N PRO A 341 -10.59 -1.01 14.60
CA PRO A 341 -9.50 -1.17 15.55
C PRO A 341 -8.98 0.18 16.02
N PHE A 342 -8.35 0.18 17.19
CA PHE A 342 -7.52 1.31 17.59
C PHE A 342 -6.25 1.38 16.75
N ALA A 343 -5.76 2.59 16.47
CA ALA A 343 -4.54 2.76 15.67
C ALA A 343 -3.30 2.05 16.24
N LYS A 344 -3.23 1.85 17.57
CA LYS A 344 -2.14 1.07 18.21
C LYS A 344 -2.12 -0.40 17.78
N ASP A 345 -3.26 -0.96 17.39
CA ASP A 345 -3.44 -2.37 17.06
C ASP A 345 -3.27 -2.63 15.55
N VAL A 346 -3.02 -1.56 14.78
CA VAL A 346 -2.86 -1.62 13.32
C VAL A 346 -1.39 -1.45 12.93
N ARG A 347 -0.87 -2.42 12.16
CA ARG A 347 0.45 -2.36 11.54
C ARG A 347 0.30 -1.91 10.09
N SER A 348 0.83 -0.72 9.77
CA SER A 348 0.71 -0.11 8.45
C SER A 348 1.96 0.70 8.10
N THR A 349 2.25 0.81 6.80
CA THR A 349 3.36 1.63 6.28
C THR A 349 2.96 3.11 6.26
N PRO A 350 3.66 4.00 7.00
CA PRO A 350 3.23 5.40 7.16
C PRO A 350 3.10 6.20 5.86
N SER A 351 3.84 5.88 4.79
CA SER A 351 3.72 6.59 3.50
C SER A 351 2.40 6.31 2.78
N TYR A 352 1.77 5.17 3.04
CA TYR A 352 0.48 4.78 2.46
C TYR A 352 -0.70 5.02 3.42
N ALA A 353 -0.43 5.12 4.71
CA ALA A 353 -1.47 5.21 5.72
C ALA A 353 -2.17 6.59 5.71
N PRO A 354 -3.50 6.65 5.90
CA PRO A 354 -4.25 7.89 5.90
C PRO A 354 -3.91 8.81 7.08
N ASP A 355 -4.34 10.08 6.99
CA ASP A 355 -4.01 11.12 7.96
C ASP A 355 -4.43 10.80 9.40
N GLU A 356 -5.58 10.13 9.58
CA GLU A 356 -6.05 9.70 10.91
C GLU A 356 -5.08 8.73 11.61
N TYR A 357 -4.35 7.90 10.85
CA TYR A 357 -3.29 7.05 11.40
C TYR A 357 -1.99 7.81 11.55
N TYR A 358 -1.62 8.60 10.54
CA TYR A 358 -0.38 9.36 10.53
C TYR A 358 -0.28 10.34 11.71
N LYS A 359 -1.40 10.98 12.07
CA LYS A 359 -1.50 11.85 13.25
C LYS A 359 -1.20 11.13 14.57
N CYS A 360 -1.38 9.81 14.61
CA CYS A 360 -1.08 8.95 15.75
C CYS A 360 0.40 8.55 15.87
N LEU A 361 1.25 8.87 14.88
CA LEU A 361 2.66 8.50 14.86
C LEU A 361 3.57 9.68 15.25
N ASN A 362 4.69 9.37 15.91
CA ASN A 362 5.84 10.26 16.02
C ASN A 362 6.92 9.79 15.05
N LEU A 363 7.00 10.42 13.88
CA LEU A 363 7.87 10.01 12.77
C LEU A 363 9.36 10.09 13.11
N ASN A 364 9.75 10.98 14.03
CA ASN A 364 11.15 11.15 14.43
C ASN A 364 11.62 10.00 15.33
N THR A 365 10.72 9.40 16.11
CA THR A 365 11.04 8.36 17.09
C THR A 365 10.48 6.99 16.72
N MET A 366 9.67 6.92 15.66
CA MET A 366 8.85 5.76 15.28
C MET A 366 7.98 5.21 16.43
N LYS A 367 7.71 6.04 17.45
CA LYS A 367 6.84 5.68 18.58
C LYS A 367 5.40 6.13 18.31
N LEU A 368 4.47 5.38 18.89
CA LEU A 368 3.07 5.76 18.92
C LEU A 368 2.86 6.95 19.86
N LYS A 369 2.03 7.91 19.45
CA LYS A 369 1.52 8.99 20.31
C LYS A 369 0.37 8.47 21.16
N TYR A 370 0.02 9.20 22.22
CA TYR A 370 -1.14 8.90 23.07
C TYR A 370 -2.45 8.72 22.28
N TRP A 371 -2.64 9.51 21.22
CA TRP A 371 -3.80 9.43 20.33
C TRP A 371 -4.00 8.06 19.68
N ALA A 372 -2.94 7.26 19.52
CA ALA A 372 -3.02 5.91 18.95
C ALA A 372 -3.91 4.96 19.79
N TYR A 373 -4.03 5.21 21.10
CA TYR A 373 -4.81 4.40 22.03
C TYR A 373 -6.30 4.76 22.07
N ARG A 374 -6.70 5.87 21.42
CA ARG A 374 -8.08 6.38 21.42
C ARG A 374 -8.68 6.50 20.03
N THR A 375 -7.85 6.62 19.00
CA THR A 375 -8.31 6.78 17.62
C THR A 375 -8.72 5.44 17.05
N LYS A 376 -10.02 5.30 16.75
CA LYS A 376 -10.55 4.17 15.98
C LYS A 376 -10.43 4.46 14.49
N LEU A 377 -10.13 3.43 13.71
CA LEU A 377 -9.90 3.54 12.28
C LEU A 377 -10.97 2.74 11.54
N ASN A 378 -11.67 3.36 10.60
CA ASN A 378 -12.61 2.65 9.75
C ASN A 378 -11.84 1.86 8.67
N MET A 379 -11.73 0.55 8.82
CA MET A 379 -10.91 -0.27 7.93
C MET A 379 -11.32 -0.25 6.45
N PRO A 380 -12.61 -0.31 6.06
CA PRO A 380 -13.01 -0.12 4.66
C PRO A 380 -12.49 1.19 4.05
N GLN A 381 -12.64 2.31 4.77
CA GLN A 381 -12.17 3.63 4.30
C GLN A 381 -10.65 3.79 4.40
N PHE A 382 -10.00 3.05 5.30
CA PHE A 382 -8.55 2.97 5.41
C PHE A 382 -7.95 2.26 4.20
N MET A 383 -8.51 1.10 3.84
CA MET A 383 -8.12 0.33 2.65
C MET A 383 -8.37 1.12 1.36
N ALA A 384 -9.51 1.82 1.25
CA ALA A 384 -9.79 2.70 0.11
C ALA A 384 -8.69 3.75 -0.10
N TYR A 385 -8.28 4.44 0.97
CA TYR A 385 -7.18 5.41 0.91
C TYR A 385 -5.86 4.76 0.44
N GLN A 386 -5.48 3.61 1.01
CA GLN A 386 -4.24 2.94 0.63
C GLN A 386 -4.24 2.46 -0.82
N VAL A 387 -5.37 1.96 -1.33
CA VAL A 387 -5.54 1.62 -2.75
C VAL A 387 -5.36 2.86 -3.61
N GLY A 388 -5.91 4.01 -3.20
CA GLY A 388 -5.74 5.28 -3.92
C GLY A 388 -4.29 5.76 -3.96
N ILE A 389 -3.57 5.72 -2.83
CA ILE A 389 -2.13 6.08 -2.80
C ILE A 389 -1.30 5.08 -3.62
N ALA A 390 -1.61 3.78 -3.56
CA ALA A 390 -0.94 2.79 -4.39
C ALA A 390 -1.16 3.04 -5.89
N LEU A 391 -2.38 3.41 -6.29
CA LEU A 391 -2.70 3.74 -7.70
C LEU A 391 -1.91 4.96 -8.15
N LYS A 392 -1.88 6.01 -7.31
CA LYS A 392 -1.10 7.22 -7.55
C LYS A 392 0.38 6.89 -7.71
N GLU A 393 0.96 6.10 -6.81
CA GLU A 393 2.36 5.70 -6.89
C GLU A 393 2.66 4.91 -8.17
N ALA A 394 1.81 3.94 -8.52
CA ALA A 394 2.02 3.12 -9.71
C ALA A 394 2.07 3.96 -10.99
N LEU A 395 1.16 4.95 -11.11
CA LEU A 395 1.16 5.87 -12.24
C LEU A 395 2.42 6.74 -12.27
N ILE A 396 2.83 7.30 -11.13
CA ILE A 396 4.02 8.17 -11.03
C ILE A 396 5.30 7.40 -11.36
N LEU A 397 5.46 6.17 -10.85
CA LEU A 397 6.64 5.34 -11.12
C LEU A 397 6.80 4.91 -12.58
N THR A 398 5.76 5.07 -13.39
CA THR A 398 5.90 4.89 -14.85
C THR A 398 6.55 6.09 -15.52
N GLN A 399 6.58 7.25 -14.87
CA GLN A 399 7.15 8.49 -15.40
C GLN A 399 8.45 8.88 -14.67
N LEU A 400 8.63 8.49 -13.41
CA LEU A 400 9.80 8.83 -12.59
C LEU A 400 10.51 7.58 -12.08
N GLU A 401 11.84 7.64 -11.95
CA GLU A 401 12.63 6.54 -11.37
C GLU A 401 12.27 6.25 -9.92
N ASP A 402 11.93 7.29 -9.16
CA ASP A 402 11.54 7.21 -7.75
C ASP A 402 10.35 8.11 -7.42
N THR A 403 9.68 7.75 -6.33
CA THR A 403 8.49 8.44 -5.85
C THR A 403 8.85 9.79 -5.21
N PRO A 404 8.14 10.89 -5.52
CA PRO A 404 8.38 12.17 -4.87
C PRO A 404 8.01 12.14 -3.38
N SER A 405 8.69 12.94 -2.56
CA SER A 405 8.54 12.95 -1.09
C SER A 405 7.15 13.37 -0.62
N ASN A 406 6.42 14.11 -1.44
CA ASN A 406 5.09 14.67 -1.21
C ASN A 406 3.97 13.86 -1.90
N ILE A 407 4.16 12.57 -2.18
CA ILE A 407 3.11 11.72 -2.80
C ILE A 407 1.76 11.73 -2.06
N ARG A 408 1.74 12.03 -0.76
CA ARG A 408 0.50 12.14 0.04
C ARG A 408 -0.29 13.42 -0.22
N ASP A 409 0.29 14.41 -0.89
CA ASP A 409 -0.38 15.65 -1.21
C ASP A 409 -1.46 15.42 -2.27
N ASN A 410 -2.72 15.70 -1.92
CA ASN A 410 -3.86 15.46 -2.80
C ASN A 410 -3.94 16.46 -3.98
N GLU A 411 -3.26 17.60 -3.91
CA GLU A 411 -3.17 18.55 -5.02
C GLU A 411 -2.23 18.04 -6.13
N LEU A 412 -1.26 17.19 -5.76
CA LEU A 412 -0.37 16.53 -6.71
C LEU A 412 -1.04 15.35 -7.39
N ARG A 413 -1.56 15.57 -8.60
CA ARG A 413 -2.16 14.51 -9.38
C ARG A 413 -1.13 13.68 -10.11
N ALA A 414 -1.42 12.39 -10.30
CA ALA A 414 -0.52 11.50 -11.03
C ALA A 414 -0.38 11.88 -12.51
N ASP A 415 -1.44 12.41 -13.12
CA ASP A 415 -1.43 12.82 -14.53
C ASP A 415 -0.60 14.07 -14.81
N HIS A 416 -0.25 14.87 -13.79
CA HIS A 416 0.65 16.01 -13.96
C HIS A 416 2.10 15.61 -14.29
N TYR A 417 2.48 14.36 -14.04
CA TYR A 417 3.80 13.83 -14.36
C TYR A 417 3.93 13.28 -15.80
N PHE A 418 2.87 13.40 -16.61
CA PHE A 418 2.87 12.95 -18.00
C PHE A 418 2.85 14.17 -18.92
N ASP A 419 3.69 14.18 -19.96
CA ASP A 419 3.71 15.28 -20.95
C ASP A 419 2.38 15.39 -21.72
N ALA A 420 1.80 14.24 -22.05
CA ALA A 420 0.53 14.12 -22.77
C ALA A 420 -0.29 12.94 -22.22
N PRO A 421 -0.93 13.09 -21.05
CA PRO A 421 -1.66 12.01 -20.42
C PRO A 421 -2.83 11.57 -21.29
N SER A 422 -2.96 10.25 -21.50
CA SER A 422 -4.16 9.71 -22.14
C SER A 422 -5.38 9.90 -21.24
N ARG A 423 -6.58 9.91 -21.81
CA ARG A 423 -7.84 9.99 -21.03
C ARG A 423 -7.92 8.94 -19.91
N VAL A 424 -7.35 7.77 -20.12
CA VAL A 424 -7.33 6.69 -19.12
C VAL A 424 -6.45 7.09 -17.94
N ILE A 425 -5.29 7.69 -18.19
CA ILE A 425 -4.39 8.19 -17.13
C ILE A 425 -5.09 9.29 -16.33
N ILE A 426 -5.74 10.25 -17.01
CA ILE A 426 -6.50 11.33 -16.36
C ILE A 426 -7.60 10.74 -15.46
N ASN A 427 -8.39 9.80 -15.97
CA ASN A 427 -9.49 9.19 -15.22
C ASN A 427 -9.00 8.34 -14.03
N LEU A 428 -7.88 7.63 -14.18
CA LEU A 428 -7.26 6.87 -13.07
C LEU A 428 -6.65 7.80 -12.01
N SER A 429 -6.07 8.91 -12.42
CA SER A 429 -5.55 9.93 -11.51
C SER A 429 -6.68 10.57 -10.69
N LEU A 430 -7.81 10.89 -11.33
CA LEU A 430 -9.03 11.34 -10.64
C LEU A 430 -9.54 10.27 -9.66
N LEU A 431 -9.59 9.00 -10.07
CA LEU A 431 -9.99 7.90 -9.19
C LEU A 431 -9.09 7.81 -7.94
N ALA A 432 -7.78 7.99 -8.09
CA ALA A 432 -6.86 8.00 -6.96
C ALA A 432 -7.22 9.13 -5.97
N GLN A 433 -7.46 10.35 -6.44
CA GLN A 433 -7.86 11.47 -5.59
C GLN A 433 -9.18 11.23 -4.84
N GLU A 434 -10.17 10.64 -5.52
CA GLU A 434 -11.47 10.33 -4.94
C GLU A 434 -11.37 9.32 -3.78
N LEU A 435 -10.39 8.40 -3.87
CA LEU A 435 -10.06 7.42 -2.83
C LEU A 435 -9.25 8.02 -1.67
N THR A 436 -8.42 9.04 -1.91
CA THR A 436 -7.45 9.57 -0.94
C THR A 436 -7.87 10.84 -0.21
N ARG A 437 -9.17 11.18 -0.18
CA ARG A 437 -9.66 12.34 0.60
C ARG A 437 -9.26 12.24 2.08
N SER A 438 -8.91 13.38 2.69
CA SER A 438 -8.46 13.42 4.09
C SER A 438 -9.56 12.96 5.07
N VAL A 439 -10.82 13.29 4.80
CA VAL A 439 -11.96 12.88 5.64
C VAL A 439 -12.42 11.46 5.24
N PRO A 440 -12.38 10.46 6.16
CA PRO A 440 -12.69 9.07 5.82
C PRO A 440 -14.09 8.85 5.24
N SER A 441 -15.12 9.54 5.77
CA SER A 441 -16.50 9.41 5.29
C SER A 441 -16.73 9.97 3.89
N ASN A 442 -15.81 10.79 3.38
CA ASN A 442 -15.92 11.45 2.09
C ASN A 442 -15.14 10.69 1.00
N ARG A 443 -14.36 9.66 1.38
CA ARG A 443 -13.63 8.83 0.42
C ARG A 443 -14.59 7.99 -0.39
N LEU A 444 -14.24 7.78 -1.67
CA LEU A 444 -14.94 6.85 -2.52
C LEU A 444 -14.81 5.42 -1.97
N SER A 445 -15.91 4.67 -1.92
CA SER A 445 -15.87 3.27 -1.52
C SER A 445 -15.18 2.39 -2.58
N LEU A 446 -14.60 1.26 -2.14
CA LEU A 446 -14.01 0.29 -3.06
C LEU A 446 -15.04 -0.34 -4.02
N ASP A 447 -16.32 -0.44 -3.64
CA ASP A 447 -17.39 -0.89 -4.53
C ASP A 447 -17.61 0.09 -5.70
N ASN A 448 -17.65 1.39 -5.40
CA ASN A 448 -17.76 2.43 -6.43
C ASN A 448 -16.50 2.48 -7.29
N ALA A 449 -15.32 2.36 -6.68
CA ALA A 449 -14.04 2.29 -7.39
C ALA A 449 -13.98 1.11 -8.39
N ALA A 450 -14.51 -0.06 -8.02
CA ALA A 450 -14.60 -1.21 -8.91
C ALA A 450 -15.45 -0.93 -10.17
N THR A 451 -16.48 -0.08 -10.05
CA THR A 451 -17.29 0.32 -11.20
C THR A 451 -16.58 1.36 -12.05
N LEU A 452 -15.93 2.34 -11.42
CA LEU A 452 -15.20 3.40 -12.13
C LEU A 452 -14.01 2.85 -12.92
N ILE A 453 -13.20 1.97 -12.35
CA ILE A 453 -12.01 1.43 -13.02
C ILE A 453 -12.35 0.66 -14.31
N ARG A 454 -13.49 -0.03 -14.34
CA ARG A 454 -14.03 -0.70 -15.55
C ARG A 454 -14.50 0.30 -16.61
N ASN A 455 -14.89 1.50 -16.19
CA ASN A 455 -15.35 2.59 -17.04
C ASN A 455 -14.25 3.63 -17.35
N ARG A 456 -12.98 3.33 -17.04
CA ARG A 456 -11.83 4.23 -17.27
C ARG A 456 -11.67 4.76 -18.70
N ASN A 457 -12.23 4.06 -19.69
CA ASN A 457 -12.11 4.42 -21.10
C ASN A 457 -13.12 5.51 -21.54
N LEU A 458 -14.09 5.85 -20.68
CA LEU A 458 -15.05 6.92 -20.97
C LEU A 458 -14.33 8.25 -21.23
N PRO A 459 -14.88 9.14 -22.08
CA PRO A 459 -14.45 10.53 -22.12
C PRO A 459 -14.43 11.13 -20.71
N THR A 460 -13.42 11.94 -20.39
CA THR A 460 -13.20 12.46 -19.03
C THR A 460 -14.42 13.15 -18.42
N GLU A 461 -15.16 13.92 -19.20
CA GLU A 461 -16.43 14.53 -18.76
C GLU A 461 -17.50 13.51 -18.39
N GLN A 462 -17.63 12.43 -19.17
CA GLN A 462 -18.59 11.36 -18.89
C GLN A 462 -18.14 10.53 -17.68
N PHE A 463 -16.84 10.33 -17.52
CA PHE A 463 -16.26 9.67 -16.35
C PHE A 463 -16.52 10.51 -15.08
N TYR A 464 -16.30 11.82 -15.14
CA TYR A 464 -16.60 12.73 -14.03
C TYR A 464 -18.09 12.74 -13.68
N ALA A 465 -18.98 12.72 -14.68
CA ALA A 465 -20.42 12.58 -14.43
C ALA A 465 -20.79 11.25 -13.73
N LEU A 466 -20.07 10.17 -14.04
CA LEU A 466 -20.24 8.89 -13.35
C LEU A 466 -19.74 8.94 -11.90
N VAL A 467 -18.60 9.61 -11.67
CA VAL A 467 -18.06 9.90 -10.34
C VAL A 467 -19.07 10.70 -9.51
N GLU A 468 -19.65 11.77 -10.07
CA GLU A 468 -20.69 12.60 -9.44
C GLU A 468 -21.94 11.79 -9.08
N LYS A 469 -22.33 10.82 -9.92
CA LYS A 469 -23.46 9.93 -9.64
C LYS A 469 -23.19 9.01 -8.44
N MET A 470 -21.97 8.51 -8.30
CA MET A 470 -21.59 7.54 -7.25
C MET A 470 -21.25 8.19 -5.91
N LEU A 471 -20.67 9.38 -5.96
CA LEU A 471 -20.34 10.18 -4.79
C LEU A 471 -20.68 11.64 -5.11
N PRO A 472 -21.93 12.08 -4.87
CA PRO A 472 -22.36 13.43 -5.22
C PRO A 472 -21.63 14.53 -4.43
N SER A 473 -21.40 15.68 -5.07
CA SER A 473 -20.88 16.89 -4.42
C SER A 473 -21.73 17.37 -3.25
N SER A 474 -23.02 17.00 -3.20
CA SER A 474 -23.89 17.26 -2.04
C SER A 474 -23.46 16.49 -0.79
N GLN A 475 -22.97 15.26 -0.93
CA GLN A 475 -22.43 14.48 0.19
C GLN A 475 -21.09 15.03 0.67
N LEU A 476 -20.35 15.72 -0.21
CA LEU A 476 -19.06 16.36 0.10
C LEU A 476 -19.23 17.78 0.67
N GLY A 477 -20.43 18.36 0.62
CA GLY A 477 -20.69 19.73 1.07
C GLY A 477 -19.96 20.79 0.23
N ILE A 478 -19.99 20.63 -1.10
CA ILE A 478 -19.32 21.55 -2.06
C ILE A 478 -20.22 22.04 -3.21
N VAL A 479 -21.54 21.85 -3.11
CA VAL A 479 -22.47 22.14 -4.21
C VAL A 479 -22.44 23.62 -4.60
N ASP A 480 -22.41 24.50 -3.61
CA ASP A 480 -22.45 25.95 -3.85
C ASP A 480 -21.20 26.41 -4.60
N GLU A 481 -20.01 25.96 -4.17
CA GLU A 481 -18.75 26.27 -4.81
C GLU A 481 -18.66 25.67 -6.23
N VAL A 482 -19.15 24.44 -6.41
CA VAL A 482 -19.21 23.80 -7.74
C VAL A 482 -20.09 24.61 -8.71
N GLU A 483 -21.26 25.06 -8.27
CA GLU A 483 -22.16 25.86 -9.10
C GLU A 483 -21.63 27.28 -9.34
N GLU A 484 -20.97 27.90 -8.36
CA GLU A 484 -20.24 29.18 -8.52
C GLU A 484 -19.20 29.08 -9.64
N VAL A 485 -18.35 28.05 -9.62
CA VAL A 485 -17.32 27.84 -10.65
C VAL A 485 -17.96 27.55 -12.01
N ARG A 486 -18.95 26.65 -12.09
CA ARG A 486 -19.64 26.32 -13.34
C ARG A 486 -20.31 27.55 -13.96
N LYS A 487 -20.90 28.42 -13.15
CA LYS A 487 -21.52 29.67 -13.60
C LYS A 487 -20.46 30.64 -14.12
N ALA A 488 -19.31 30.75 -13.45
CA ALA A 488 -18.19 31.57 -13.90
C ALA A 488 -17.66 31.08 -15.26
N ILE A 489 -17.35 29.79 -15.41
CA ILE A 489 -16.82 29.20 -16.65
C ILE A 489 -17.78 29.43 -17.86
N LYS A 490 -19.10 29.34 -17.62
CA LYS A 490 -20.14 29.55 -18.64
C LYS A 490 -20.41 31.02 -18.96
N SER A 491 -19.85 31.97 -18.20
CA SER A 491 -20.05 33.39 -18.48
C SER A 491 -19.35 33.83 -19.77
N ASN A 492 -19.87 34.87 -20.42
CA ASN A 492 -19.31 35.46 -21.64
C ASN A 492 -18.35 36.62 -21.37
N LEU A 493 -18.02 36.88 -20.10
CA LEU A 493 -17.15 37.99 -19.68
C LEU A 493 -15.69 37.73 -20.12
N ARG A 494 -14.91 38.80 -20.28
CA ARG A 494 -13.49 38.78 -20.69
C ARG A 494 -12.67 39.81 -19.94
N GLY A 495 -11.34 39.70 -19.99
CA GLY A 495 -10.43 40.67 -19.36
C GLY A 495 -10.66 40.80 -17.85
N HIS A 496 -10.48 42.02 -17.32
CA HIS A 496 -10.61 42.29 -15.88
C HIS A 496 -11.99 41.96 -15.30
N GLU A 497 -13.07 42.08 -16.08
CA GLU A 497 -14.42 41.73 -15.60
C GLU A 497 -14.57 40.23 -15.30
N PHE A 498 -13.90 39.39 -16.09
CA PHE A 498 -13.89 37.95 -15.84
C PHE A 498 -13.04 37.62 -14.60
N LEU A 499 -11.87 38.25 -14.47
CA LEU A 499 -10.98 38.09 -13.30
C LEU A 499 -11.63 38.55 -12.00
N ALA A 500 -12.40 39.63 -12.04
CA ALA A 500 -13.11 40.15 -10.87
C ALA A 500 -14.13 39.14 -10.29
N ILE A 501 -14.66 38.22 -11.12
CA ILE A 501 -15.53 37.13 -10.68
C ILE A 501 -14.72 35.88 -10.32
N ALA A 502 -13.70 35.55 -11.11
CA ALA A 502 -12.92 34.32 -10.91
C ALA A 502 -12.03 34.36 -9.67
N ASN A 503 -11.35 35.48 -9.41
CA ASN A 503 -10.40 35.61 -8.29
C ASN A 503 -11.05 35.36 -6.92
N PRO A 504 -12.21 35.94 -6.57
CA PRO A 504 -12.88 35.62 -5.31
C PRO A 504 -13.22 34.13 -5.15
N ILE A 505 -13.61 33.46 -6.24
CA ILE A 505 -13.93 32.03 -6.24
C ILE A 505 -12.66 31.20 -6.02
N LEU A 506 -11.59 31.50 -6.76
CA LEU A 506 -10.29 30.81 -6.63
C LEU A 506 -9.67 31.03 -5.25
N ALA A 507 -9.79 32.24 -4.69
CA ALA A 507 -9.35 32.56 -3.33
C ALA A 507 -10.14 31.74 -2.29
N LYS A 508 -11.48 31.69 -2.41
CA LYS A 508 -12.36 30.89 -1.54
C LYS A 508 -12.01 29.39 -1.59
N ILE A 509 -11.73 28.85 -2.78
CA ILE A 509 -11.26 27.47 -2.94
C ILE A 509 -9.89 27.27 -2.27
N SER A 510 -8.97 28.24 -2.43
CA SER A 510 -7.62 28.14 -1.88
C SER A 510 -7.58 28.11 -0.35
N GLN A 511 -8.50 28.82 0.31
CA GLN A 511 -8.58 28.93 1.77
C GLN A 511 -9.26 27.73 2.44
N ARG A 512 -9.80 26.77 1.68
CA ARG A 512 -10.51 25.62 2.24
C ARG A 512 -9.54 24.62 2.91
N ASP A 513 -9.86 24.20 4.13
CA ASP A 513 -9.18 23.11 4.84
C ASP A 513 -10.22 22.11 5.40
N PRO A 514 -10.15 20.81 5.07
CA PRO A 514 -9.20 20.20 4.12
C PRO A 514 -9.46 20.60 2.67
N LYS A 515 -8.39 20.61 1.87
CA LYS A 515 -8.45 20.79 0.43
C LYS A 515 -9.35 19.71 -0.21
N GLU A 516 -10.20 20.11 -1.15
CA GLU A 516 -11.13 19.21 -1.84
C GLU A 516 -10.69 19.00 -3.30
N PRO A 517 -10.32 17.76 -3.69
CA PRO A 517 -9.78 17.49 -5.03
C PRO A 517 -10.66 17.94 -6.19
N ARG A 518 -11.99 17.80 -6.08
CA ARG A 518 -12.91 18.24 -7.15
C ARG A 518 -12.91 19.75 -7.34
N LEU A 519 -12.81 20.51 -6.25
CA LEU A 519 -12.72 21.96 -6.33
C LEU A 519 -11.37 22.39 -6.91
N SER A 520 -10.28 21.67 -6.63
CA SER A 520 -8.98 21.91 -7.27
C SER A 520 -9.04 21.70 -8.79
N LEU A 521 -9.67 20.60 -9.26
CA LEU A 521 -9.89 20.36 -10.69
C LEU A 521 -10.71 21.49 -11.34
N LEU A 522 -11.80 21.90 -10.69
CA LEU A 522 -12.64 23.00 -11.20
C LEU A 522 -11.91 24.35 -11.17
N ALA A 523 -11.03 24.57 -10.18
CA ALA A 523 -10.18 25.74 -10.11
C ALA A 523 -9.15 25.78 -11.24
N GLU A 524 -8.52 24.65 -11.59
CA GLU A 524 -7.65 24.51 -12.76
C GLU A 524 -8.40 24.89 -14.05
N GLN A 525 -9.62 24.35 -14.25
CA GLN A 525 -10.45 24.68 -15.41
C GLN A 525 -10.84 26.16 -15.46
N LEU A 526 -11.13 26.77 -14.31
CA LEU A 526 -11.44 28.19 -14.22
C LEU A 526 -10.19 29.03 -14.54
N ALA A 527 -9.03 28.69 -13.98
CA ALA A 527 -7.76 29.38 -14.21
C ALA A 527 -7.30 29.27 -15.67
N GLU A 528 -7.45 28.11 -16.32
CA GLU A 528 -7.20 27.96 -17.76
C GLU A 528 -8.08 28.90 -18.59
N ASN A 529 -9.36 29.04 -18.23
CA ASN A 529 -10.25 30.00 -18.89
C ASN A 529 -9.81 31.45 -18.62
N CYS A 530 -9.35 31.77 -17.41
CA CYS A 530 -8.86 33.10 -17.10
C CYS A 530 -7.60 33.43 -17.91
N PHE A 531 -6.65 32.50 -17.98
CA PHE A 531 -5.46 32.63 -18.83
C PHE A 531 -5.86 32.91 -20.28
N LYS A 532 -6.73 32.07 -20.88
CA LYS A 532 -7.12 32.19 -22.29
C LYS A 532 -7.93 33.45 -22.59
N ARG A 533 -8.78 33.91 -21.68
CA ARG A 533 -9.76 34.99 -21.93
C ARG A 533 -9.37 36.35 -21.36
N ALA A 534 -8.44 36.40 -20.41
CA ALA A 534 -8.10 37.63 -19.68
C ALA A 534 -6.59 37.86 -19.54
N SER A 535 -5.80 36.82 -19.31
CA SER A 535 -4.44 37.01 -18.77
C SER A 535 -3.30 36.68 -19.73
N ARG A 536 -3.57 36.06 -20.89
CA ARG A 536 -2.53 35.64 -21.84
C ARG A 536 -1.56 36.76 -22.23
N ALA A 537 -2.08 37.96 -22.48
CA ALA A 537 -1.26 39.12 -22.84
C ALA A 537 -0.35 39.58 -21.68
N PHE A 538 -0.85 39.53 -20.45
CA PHE A 538 -0.09 39.82 -19.24
C PHE A 538 1.07 38.83 -19.08
N TYR A 539 0.79 37.53 -19.10
CA TYR A 539 1.83 36.49 -18.95
C TYR A 539 2.88 36.52 -20.06
N LEU A 540 2.47 36.83 -21.30
CA LEU A 540 3.42 37.02 -22.41
C LEU A 540 4.34 38.24 -22.18
N THR A 541 3.79 39.34 -21.68
CA THR A 541 4.58 40.56 -21.40
C THR A 541 5.52 40.34 -20.23
N LEU A 542 5.04 39.66 -19.19
CA LEU A 542 5.83 39.31 -18.02
C LEU A 542 6.97 38.36 -18.40
N SER A 543 6.71 37.31 -19.18
CA SER A 543 7.77 36.37 -19.61
C SER A 543 8.82 37.06 -20.48
N GLN A 544 8.43 37.91 -21.42
CA GLN A 544 9.38 38.70 -22.21
C GLN A 544 10.24 39.64 -21.36
N THR A 545 9.65 40.20 -20.30
CA THR A 545 10.35 41.08 -19.36
C THR A 545 11.39 40.30 -18.54
N ILE A 546 11.02 39.11 -18.06
CA ILE A 546 11.92 38.20 -17.33
C ILE A 546 13.07 37.76 -18.25
N GLU A 547 12.77 37.25 -19.44
CA GLU A 547 13.78 36.79 -20.39
C GLU A 547 14.73 37.91 -20.82
N LYS A 548 14.22 39.12 -21.02
CA LYS A 548 15.05 40.28 -21.30
C LYS A 548 15.97 40.62 -20.13
N ALA A 549 15.46 40.61 -18.90
CA ALA A 549 16.25 40.89 -17.71
C ALA A 549 17.35 39.83 -17.47
N ILE A 550 17.05 38.55 -17.72
CA ILE A 550 18.03 37.46 -17.69
C ILE A 550 19.10 37.71 -18.76
N LEU A 551 18.69 38.02 -19.99
CA LEU A 551 19.61 38.29 -21.10
C LEU A 551 20.52 39.50 -20.82
N ASP A 552 19.97 40.59 -20.25
CA ASP A 552 20.73 41.79 -19.91
C ASP A 552 21.78 41.49 -18.83
N LYS A 553 21.41 40.70 -17.79
CA LYS A 553 22.37 40.26 -16.76
C LYS A 553 23.41 39.27 -17.28
N ASP A 554 23.01 38.33 -18.13
CA ASP A 554 23.93 37.40 -18.79
C ASP A 554 24.92 38.17 -19.66
N TRP A 555 24.42 39.19 -20.37
CA TRP A 555 25.26 40.11 -21.13
C TRP A 555 26.23 40.85 -20.20
N GLU A 556 25.79 41.41 -19.08
CA GLU A 556 26.70 42.09 -18.13
C GLU A 556 27.80 41.16 -17.62
N LYS A 557 27.44 39.95 -17.18
CA LYS A 557 28.36 38.93 -16.65
C LYS A 557 29.26 38.30 -17.72
N ALA A 558 28.91 38.40 -18.99
CA ALA A 558 29.65 37.74 -20.06
C ALA A 558 31.07 38.32 -20.23
N PRO A 559 32.11 37.45 -20.31
CA PRO A 559 33.45 37.87 -20.67
C PRO A 559 33.50 38.56 -22.03
N TRP A 560 34.46 39.49 -22.21
CA TRP A 560 34.59 40.29 -23.43
C TRP A 560 34.67 39.45 -24.72
N TYR A 561 35.30 38.28 -24.67
CA TYR A 561 35.44 37.41 -25.85
C TYR A 561 34.10 36.76 -26.26
N ARG A 562 33.21 36.46 -25.30
CA ARG A 562 31.84 35.97 -25.60
C ARG A 562 30.99 37.07 -26.23
N LYS A 563 31.10 38.30 -25.74
CA LYS A 563 30.46 39.48 -26.34
C LYS A 563 30.94 39.72 -27.77
N ALA A 564 32.25 39.60 -28.00
CA ALA A 564 32.84 39.71 -29.34
C ALA A 564 32.36 38.60 -30.28
N ILE A 565 32.32 37.35 -29.82
CA ILE A 565 31.79 36.21 -30.60
C ILE A 565 30.31 36.42 -30.94
N HIS A 566 29.49 36.84 -29.98
CA HIS A 566 28.08 37.16 -30.20
C HIS A 566 27.94 38.25 -31.28
N TRP A 567 28.73 39.32 -31.19
CA TRP A 567 28.68 40.42 -32.12
C TRP A 567 29.17 40.05 -33.53
N ILE A 568 30.31 39.36 -33.64
CA ILE A 568 30.89 38.91 -34.92
C ILE A 568 30.00 37.86 -35.60
N SER A 569 29.30 37.05 -34.81
CA SER A 569 28.33 36.08 -35.33
C SER A 569 26.97 36.69 -35.67
N PHE A 570 26.82 38.01 -35.59
CA PHE A 570 25.54 38.73 -35.77
C PHE A 570 24.42 38.15 -34.90
N GLY A 571 24.76 37.73 -33.68
CA GLY A 571 23.84 37.13 -32.72
C GLY A 571 23.55 35.65 -32.92
N TYR A 572 24.19 34.97 -33.89
CA TYR A 572 24.02 33.54 -34.12
C TYR A 572 24.54 32.71 -32.95
N ILE A 573 25.66 33.09 -32.34
CA ILE A 573 26.16 32.51 -31.10
C ILE A 573 25.67 33.37 -29.95
N ARG A 574 24.68 32.88 -29.20
CA ARG A 574 24.14 33.58 -28.02
C ARG A 574 25.16 33.61 -26.89
N VAL A 575 25.04 34.63 -26.04
CA VAL A 575 25.72 34.64 -24.74
C VAL A 575 25.20 33.45 -23.92
N GLU A 576 26.12 32.73 -23.28
CA GLU A 576 25.80 31.57 -22.47
C GLU A 576 24.99 32.00 -21.25
N ARG A 577 23.88 31.30 -20.99
CA ARG A 577 22.99 31.59 -19.87
C ARG A 577 23.68 31.22 -18.56
N VAL A 578 23.86 32.19 -17.67
CA VAL A 578 24.56 32.02 -16.39
C VAL A 578 23.80 32.64 -15.20
N THR A 579 22.75 33.40 -15.47
CA THR A 579 21.92 34.07 -14.45
C THR A 579 20.71 33.22 -14.11
N GLU A 580 20.50 32.99 -12.83
CA GLU A 580 19.29 32.35 -12.30
C GLU A 580 18.18 33.38 -12.03
N VAL A 581 16.91 32.97 -12.14
CA VAL A 581 15.73 33.85 -12.00
C VAL A 581 15.65 34.51 -10.62
N GLU A 582 16.09 33.81 -9.57
CA GLU A 582 16.18 34.32 -8.19
C GLU A 582 16.97 35.64 -8.10
N GLU A 583 18.00 35.80 -8.93
CA GLU A 583 18.80 37.02 -8.97
C GLU A 583 18.05 38.22 -9.58
N ILE A 584 17.06 37.97 -10.44
CA ILE A 584 16.23 39.00 -11.06
C ILE A 584 15.23 39.53 -10.03
N VAL A 585 14.53 38.62 -9.34
CA VAL A 585 13.56 38.98 -8.28
C VAL A 585 14.24 39.71 -7.13
N THR A 586 15.42 39.23 -6.71
CA THR A 586 16.19 39.89 -5.64
C THR A 586 16.56 41.32 -6.03
N ALA A 587 17.01 41.55 -7.26
CA ALA A 587 17.40 42.87 -7.76
C ALA A 587 16.21 43.85 -7.88
N GLN A 588 15.05 43.38 -8.33
CA GLN A 588 13.81 44.18 -8.37
C GLN A 588 13.38 44.59 -6.95
N ASN A 589 13.44 43.66 -5.98
CA ASN A 589 13.09 43.95 -4.60
C ASN A 589 14.10 44.88 -3.89
N THR A 590 15.41 44.74 -4.14
CA THR A 590 16.43 45.64 -3.55
C THR A 590 16.36 47.07 -4.09
N LEU A 591 16.01 47.23 -5.37
CA LEU A 591 15.76 48.55 -5.97
C LEU A 591 14.53 49.23 -5.37
N SER A 592 13.51 48.46 -4.99
CA SER A 592 12.28 48.97 -4.39
C SER A 592 12.45 49.39 -2.90
N GLU A 593 13.41 48.81 -2.16
CA GLU A 593 13.68 49.16 -0.75
C GLU A 593 14.61 50.38 -0.60
N HIS A 594 15.52 50.62 -1.54
CA HIS A 594 16.49 51.73 -1.46
C HIS A 594 16.05 53.04 -2.13
N ASN A 595 15.01 53.03 -2.97
CA ASN A 595 14.48 54.22 -3.65
C ASN A 595 13.06 54.55 -3.20
N THR A 596 12.89 55.17 -2.04
CA THR A 596 11.58 55.71 -1.58
C THR A 596 11.11 56.96 -2.34
N SER A 597 11.84 57.41 -3.37
CA SER A 597 11.53 58.63 -4.13
C SER A 597 11.59 58.47 -5.66
N GLY A 598 11.46 57.25 -6.18
CA GLY A 598 11.43 57.03 -7.63
C GLY A 598 11.18 55.59 -8.03
N ILE A 599 10.07 54.99 -7.58
CA ILE A 599 9.54 53.79 -8.24
C ILE A 599 8.96 54.28 -9.57
N ASN A 600 9.45 53.74 -10.69
CA ASN A 600 8.87 54.05 -12.00
C ASN A 600 7.38 53.65 -11.97
N ALA A 601 6.49 54.56 -12.37
CA ALA A 601 5.04 54.31 -12.36
C ALA A 601 4.64 53.01 -13.11
N GLU A 602 5.46 52.58 -14.06
CA GLU A 602 5.31 51.32 -14.79
C GLU A 602 5.59 50.07 -13.93
N GLU A 603 6.55 50.12 -13.01
CA GLU A 603 6.89 49.01 -12.10
C GLU A 603 5.83 48.84 -11.00
N GLU A 604 5.29 49.96 -10.49
CA GLU A 604 4.17 49.92 -9.54
C GLU A 604 2.87 49.42 -10.20
N LEU A 605 2.63 49.80 -11.46
CA LEU A 605 1.50 49.30 -12.25
C LEU A 605 1.61 47.81 -12.53
N MET A 606 2.79 47.34 -12.95
CA MET A 606 3.06 45.93 -13.22
C MET A 606 2.95 45.07 -11.95
N ASN A 607 3.38 45.59 -10.80
CA ASN A 607 3.18 44.92 -9.51
C ASN A 607 1.71 44.82 -9.10
N ARG A 608 0.89 45.86 -9.35
CA ARG A 608 -0.56 45.80 -9.10
C ARG A 608 -1.28 44.84 -10.05
N GLU A 609 -0.88 44.80 -11.31
CA GLU A 609 -1.38 43.81 -12.26
C GLU A 609 -0.98 42.39 -11.86
N LEU A 610 0.29 42.19 -11.47
CA LEU A 610 0.79 40.91 -10.96
C LEU A 610 -0.04 40.39 -9.78
N GLU A 611 -0.35 41.25 -8.80
CA GLU A 611 -1.22 40.88 -7.67
C GLU A 611 -2.62 40.43 -8.11
N THR A 612 -3.15 41.02 -9.19
CA THR A 612 -4.45 40.65 -9.75
C THR A 612 -4.42 39.27 -10.42
N HIS A 613 -3.28 38.88 -11.01
CA HIS A 613 -3.08 37.59 -11.67
C HIS A 613 -2.56 36.49 -10.74
N LEU A 614 -2.10 36.83 -9.54
CA LEU A 614 -1.43 35.91 -8.62
C LEU A 614 -2.35 34.82 -8.05
N THR A 615 -3.66 35.07 -7.98
CA THR A 615 -4.63 34.10 -7.44
C THR A 615 -4.91 32.97 -8.43
N GLU A 616 -5.09 33.30 -9.71
CA GLU A 616 -5.24 32.32 -10.79
C GLU A 616 -3.94 31.60 -11.11
N ALA A 617 -2.80 32.30 -11.03
CA ALA A 617 -1.46 31.76 -11.25
C ALA A 617 -1.27 30.42 -10.53
N ARG A 618 -1.73 30.33 -9.28
CA ARG A 618 -1.63 29.12 -8.43
C ARG A 618 -2.24 27.86 -9.03
N TYR A 619 -3.20 28.00 -9.95
CA TYR A 619 -3.98 26.92 -10.55
C TYR A 619 -3.76 26.77 -12.06
N ILE A 620 -2.90 27.57 -12.67
CA ILE A 620 -2.59 27.41 -14.10
C ILE A 620 -1.77 26.12 -14.27
N PRO A 621 -2.20 25.17 -15.12
CA PRO A 621 -1.41 23.97 -15.38
C PRO A 621 -0.08 24.31 -16.07
N SER A 622 1.04 23.77 -15.59
CA SER A 622 2.37 23.95 -16.21
C SER A 622 2.39 23.52 -17.68
N SER A 623 1.64 22.48 -18.04
CA SER A 623 1.54 22.02 -19.43
C SER A 623 0.96 23.09 -20.37
N LEU A 624 0.03 23.92 -19.88
CA LEU A 624 -0.52 25.04 -20.65
C LEU A 624 0.56 26.10 -20.89
N LEU A 625 1.32 26.47 -19.85
CA LEU A 625 2.42 27.43 -19.97
C LEU A 625 3.51 26.93 -20.91
N LYS A 626 3.94 25.66 -20.77
CA LYS A 626 4.92 25.03 -21.64
C LYS A 626 4.45 24.99 -23.10
N SER A 627 3.16 24.73 -23.34
CA SER A 627 2.60 24.73 -24.71
C SER A 627 2.55 26.12 -25.35
N GLU A 628 2.39 27.18 -24.55
CA GLU A 628 2.25 28.56 -25.03
C GLU A 628 3.60 29.30 -25.16
N PHE A 629 4.53 29.04 -24.24
CA PHE A 629 5.80 29.77 -24.14
C PHE A 629 7.04 28.93 -24.43
N GLY A 630 6.92 27.59 -24.49
CA GLY A 630 8.05 26.66 -24.54
C GLY A 630 8.61 26.33 -23.16
N GLU A 631 9.33 25.21 -23.03
CA GLU A 631 9.79 24.66 -21.75
C GLU A 631 10.63 25.64 -20.94
N THR A 632 11.64 26.24 -21.56
CA THR A 632 12.58 27.14 -20.86
C THR A 632 11.89 28.39 -20.33
N VAL A 633 11.09 29.06 -21.16
CA VAL A 633 10.42 30.32 -20.78
C VAL A 633 9.31 30.06 -19.75
N ALA A 634 8.62 28.93 -19.86
CA ALA A 634 7.64 28.51 -18.87
C ALA A 634 8.31 28.23 -17.52
N GLY A 635 9.44 27.50 -17.51
CA GLY A 635 10.22 27.24 -16.29
C GLY A 635 10.70 28.51 -15.62
N ASP A 636 11.18 29.49 -16.40
CA ASP A 636 11.64 30.77 -15.85
C ASP A 636 10.51 31.61 -15.26
N LEU A 637 9.33 31.57 -15.90
CA LEU A 637 8.13 32.22 -15.40
C LEU A 637 7.67 31.56 -14.10
N GLU A 638 7.70 30.23 -14.02
CA GLU A 638 7.41 29.47 -12.81
C GLU A 638 8.40 29.86 -11.68
N ASP A 639 9.70 29.79 -11.92
CA ASP A 639 10.72 30.19 -10.95
C ASP A 639 10.53 31.64 -10.46
N TYR A 640 10.15 32.55 -11.36
CA TYR A 640 9.86 33.95 -10.99
C TYR A 640 8.71 34.06 -10.01
N PHE A 641 7.58 33.39 -10.26
CA PHE A 641 6.45 33.40 -9.33
C PHE A 641 6.82 32.75 -7.99
N TYR A 642 7.62 31.68 -8.01
CA TYR A 642 8.07 31.02 -6.79
C TYR A 642 8.91 31.97 -5.92
N SER A 643 9.95 32.57 -6.50
CA SER A 643 10.81 33.53 -5.80
C SER A 643 10.04 34.79 -5.36
N TYR A 644 9.11 35.30 -6.17
CA TYR A 644 8.26 36.43 -5.81
C TYR A 644 7.36 36.13 -4.60
N LEU A 645 6.80 34.91 -4.53
CA LEU A 645 6.00 34.48 -3.38
C LEU A 645 6.84 34.25 -2.12
N GLU A 646 8.05 33.70 -2.24
CA GLU A 646 8.96 33.52 -1.11
C GLU A 646 9.47 34.84 -0.51
N THR A 647 9.77 35.82 -1.36
CA THR A 647 10.21 37.14 -0.90
C THR A 647 9.13 37.87 -0.10
N LYS A 648 7.84 37.69 -0.44
CA LYS A 648 6.72 38.19 0.38
C LYS A 648 6.52 37.44 1.71
N LYS A 649 7.10 36.24 1.90
CA LYS A 649 7.02 35.46 3.16
C LYS A 649 8.04 35.90 4.21
N THR A 650 9.12 36.57 3.81
CA THR A 650 10.26 36.86 4.71
C THR A 650 10.21 38.33 5.15
N PRO A 651 10.03 38.67 6.45
CA PRO A 651 10.09 40.05 6.88
C PRO A 651 11.53 40.60 6.72
N PRO A 652 11.72 41.88 6.34
CA PRO A 652 13.04 42.44 6.12
C PRO A 652 13.82 42.42 7.44
N GLN A 653 14.98 41.75 7.44
CA GLN A 653 15.91 41.81 8.54
C GLN A 653 16.49 43.22 8.60
N SER A 654 16.04 44.02 9.56
CA SER A 654 16.65 45.30 9.87
C SER A 654 18.11 45.09 10.29
N GLU A 655 19.04 45.61 9.50
CA GLU A 655 20.45 45.74 9.84
C GLU A 655 20.62 46.60 11.11
N GLU A 656 21.02 45.98 12.23
CA GLU A 656 21.70 46.69 13.31
C GLU A 656 23.21 46.41 13.29
N ARG A 657 23.88 47.35 12.62
CA ARG A 657 25.12 48.04 13.01
C ARG A 657 26.20 47.23 13.74
N MET A 658 27.31 47.08 13.01
CA MET A 658 28.65 46.90 13.57
C MET A 658 29.02 47.98 14.61
N GLY A 659 29.59 47.55 15.73
CA GLY A 659 30.16 48.42 16.76
C GLY A 659 31.04 47.73 17.80
N LYS A 660 32.26 47.33 17.38
CA LYS A 660 33.52 47.26 18.16
C LYS A 660 33.55 46.58 19.56
N GLY A 661 34.35 45.51 19.64
CA GLY A 661 35.54 45.46 20.51
C GLY A 661 35.43 44.75 21.88
N LYS A 662 36.29 43.72 22.06
CA LYS A 662 37.00 43.22 23.26
C LYS A 662 36.40 43.61 24.65
N THR A 663 36.22 42.73 25.63
CA THR A 663 37.29 42.06 26.41
C THR A 663 36.67 41.13 27.47
N LYS A 664 37.44 40.12 27.90
CA LYS A 664 37.22 39.22 29.05
C LYS A 664 36.78 39.92 30.34
N ASN A 665 35.90 39.28 31.14
CA ASN A 665 36.29 38.80 32.49
C ASN A 665 35.21 37.97 33.18
N ALA A 666 35.70 36.97 33.90
CA ALA A 666 34.99 36.13 34.85
C ALA A 666 34.65 36.90 36.14
N GLN A 667 33.53 36.57 36.79
CA GLN A 667 33.50 36.48 38.25
C GLN A 667 32.31 35.68 38.80
N LYS A 668 32.63 34.97 39.87
CA LYS A 668 31.87 34.00 40.67
C LYS A 668 30.77 34.62 41.53
N SER A 669 29.74 33.83 41.81
CA SER A 669 29.17 33.57 43.16
C SER A 669 28.18 32.38 43.05
N ALA A 670 28.50 31.19 43.62
CA ALA A 670 28.09 30.71 44.96
C ALA A 670 26.56 30.85 45.18
N LYS A 671 25.76 29.85 45.57
CA LYS A 671 25.87 28.79 46.60
C LYS A 671 24.46 28.12 46.60
N VAL A 672 24.22 26.81 46.68
CA VAL A 672 24.03 25.98 47.91
C VAL A 672 23.44 24.61 47.49
N SER A 673 23.88 23.59 48.23
CA SER A 673 23.53 22.15 48.40
C SER A 673 22.08 21.67 48.08
N LYS A 674 21.83 20.38 47.81
CA LYS A 674 22.14 19.18 48.63
C LYS A 674 22.22 17.84 47.86
N GLU A 675 23.29 17.12 48.19
CA GLU A 675 23.42 15.70 48.61
C GLU A 675 22.58 14.57 47.99
N ALA A 676 23.33 13.54 47.57
CA ALA A 676 22.98 12.15 47.27
C ALA A 676 22.73 11.33 48.57
N PRO A 677 22.53 9.98 48.57
CA PRO A 677 23.66 9.04 48.32
C PRO A 677 23.34 7.62 47.76
N MET A 678 24.39 7.03 47.16
CA MET A 678 24.97 5.67 47.29
C MET A 678 24.13 4.37 47.35
N ARG A 679 24.59 3.36 46.60
CA ARG A 679 25.36 2.15 47.07
C ARG A 679 25.79 1.29 45.85
N GLU A 680 27.07 0.91 45.67
CA GLU A 680 27.82 -0.26 46.23
C GLU A 680 27.16 -1.61 45.89
N GLU A 681 27.81 -2.72 45.53
CA GLU A 681 29.16 -3.17 45.14
C GLU A 681 28.96 -4.68 44.78
N GLU A 682 29.65 -5.21 43.75
CA GLU A 682 30.37 -6.53 43.61
C GLU A 682 30.00 -7.82 44.42
N PRO A 683 30.60 -9.03 44.22
CA PRO A 683 31.38 -9.64 43.10
C PRO A 683 31.16 -11.18 42.84
N GLU A 684 31.91 -11.70 41.85
CA GLU A 684 32.73 -12.96 41.79
C GLU A 684 32.19 -14.42 41.65
N ASP A 685 32.97 -15.17 40.84
CA ASP A 685 33.38 -16.59 40.90
C ASP A 685 32.44 -17.74 40.40
N SER A 686 32.88 -18.85 39.77
CA SER A 686 34.18 -19.37 39.29
C SER A 686 34.01 -20.78 38.62
N ILE A 687 34.88 -21.12 37.64
CA ILE A 687 35.52 -22.44 37.31
C ILE A 687 34.68 -23.70 36.89
N PHE A 688 34.93 -24.29 35.71
CA PHE A 688 35.65 -25.59 35.48
C PHE A 688 35.69 -26.10 34.01
N ASN A 689 36.86 -26.69 33.66
CA ASN A 689 37.35 -27.26 32.40
C ASN A 689 36.84 -28.69 32.06
N SER A 690 36.94 -29.08 30.77
CA SER A 690 37.67 -30.27 30.20
C SER A 690 37.11 -30.66 28.80
N LEU A 691 37.85 -30.74 27.67
CA LEU A 691 38.84 -31.75 27.19
C LEU A 691 38.26 -33.20 27.20
N ALA A 692 38.30 -34.07 26.18
CA ALA A 692 39.06 -34.17 24.92
C ALA A 692 38.62 -35.41 24.05
N VAL A 693 39.21 -35.56 22.85
CA VAL A 693 39.59 -36.82 22.10
C VAL A 693 38.46 -37.60 21.37
N VAL A 694 38.33 -37.61 20.02
CA VAL A 694 39.06 -38.29 18.91
C VAL A 694 38.83 -39.81 18.81
N ILE A 695 38.40 -40.32 17.63
CA ILE A 695 39.02 -41.41 16.82
C ILE A 695 38.22 -41.64 15.50
N HIS A 696 39.00 -41.92 14.44
CA HIS A 696 38.69 -42.18 13.03
C HIS A 696 38.13 -43.57 12.72
N GLU A 697 37.62 -43.72 11.48
CA GLU A 697 37.91 -44.74 10.44
C GLU A 697 36.61 -45.10 9.68
N GLU A 698 36.53 -45.48 8.41
CA GLU A 698 37.30 -45.40 7.16
C GLU A 698 36.57 -46.39 6.20
N VAL A 699 36.35 -46.02 4.92
CA VAL A 699 36.16 -46.86 3.69
C VAL A 699 35.06 -47.98 3.67
N ASP A 700 34.39 -48.36 2.58
CA ASP A 700 34.81 -48.49 1.18
C ASP A 700 33.64 -48.81 0.20
N THR A 701 33.85 -48.44 -1.07
CA THR A 701 33.42 -49.08 -2.34
C THR A 701 31.93 -49.23 -2.81
N LEU A 702 31.67 -48.53 -3.93
CA LEU A 702 30.97 -48.86 -5.21
C LEU A 702 30.68 -50.37 -5.54
N PRO A 703 29.79 -50.75 -6.51
CA PRO A 703 29.44 -50.04 -7.77
C PRO A 703 27.99 -50.12 -8.34
N LYS A 704 27.72 -49.21 -9.30
CA LYS A 704 26.68 -49.16 -10.38
C LYS A 704 26.69 -50.42 -11.30
N PRO A 705 25.73 -50.71 -12.24
CA PRO A 705 25.14 -49.75 -13.22
C PRO A 705 23.78 -50.10 -13.93
N SER A 706 23.47 -49.29 -14.98
CA SER A 706 22.58 -49.47 -16.16
C SER A 706 21.16 -48.83 -16.03
N LEU A 707 20.74 -47.76 -16.73
CA LEU A 707 20.81 -47.23 -18.12
C LEU A 707 19.88 -47.96 -19.11
N LYS A 708 18.78 -47.29 -19.52
CA LYS A 708 18.05 -47.35 -20.83
C LYS A 708 16.93 -46.30 -20.84
N GLU A 709 17.08 -45.21 -21.60
CA GLU A 709 16.51 -44.96 -22.95
C GLU A 709 15.04 -44.47 -22.95
N THR A 710 14.89 -43.14 -23.19
CA THR A 710 14.00 -42.35 -24.11
C THR A 710 12.97 -43.10 -25.00
N PRO A 711 11.96 -42.47 -25.68
CA PRO A 711 11.87 -41.05 -26.13
C PRO A 711 10.43 -40.39 -26.23
N GLN A 712 10.43 -39.11 -26.65
CA GLN A 712 9.51 -38.40 -27.60
C GLN A 712 7.99 -38.33 -27.30
N ASP A 713 7.37 -37.17 -27.07
CA ASP A 713 7.25 -35.93 -27.88
C ASP A 713 6.28 -36.06 -29.08
N THR A 714 5.18 -35.30 -29.05
CA THR A 714 4.47 -34.81 -30.25
C THR A 714 3.50 -33.69 -29.89
N ARG A 715 3.85 -32.49 -30.36
CA ARG A 715 2.97 -31.33 -30.53
C ARG A 715 2.00 -31.57 -31.69
N THR A 716 0.80 -30.98 -31.61
CA THR A 716 0.02 -30.61 -32.80
C THR A 716 -0.70 -29.28 -32.55
N ILE A 717 -0.86 -28.54 -33.64
CA ILE A 717 -1.06 -27.10 -33.79
C ILE A 717 -2.42 -26.83 -34.48
N LEU A 718 -3.06 -25.69 -34.13
CA LEU A 718 -4.10 -24.90 -34.86
C LEU A 718 -5.49 -25.55 -35.07
N THR A 719 -6.62 -24.85 -34.86
CA THR A 719 -7.09 -23.74 -35.71
C THR A 719 -8.35 -23.04 -35.14
N PHE A 720 -8.52 -21.78 -35.53
CA PHE A 720 -9.70 -20.92 -35.36
C PHE A 720 -10.92 -21.39 -36.16
N ASN A 721 -12.13 -21.04 -35.70
CA ASN A 721 -13.24 -20.77 -36.62
C ASN A 721 -14.24 -19.72 -36.06
N HIS A 722 -14.56 -18.76 -36.93
CA HIS A 722 -15.65 -17.79 -36.85
C HIS A 722 -16.99 -18.43 -37.21
N ASN A 723 -18.11 -17.92 -36.69
CA ASN A 723 -19.30 -17.71 -37.51
C ASN A 723 -20.28 -16.68 -36.93
N GLU A 724 -20.80 -15.87 -37.85
CA GLU A 724 -21.80 -14.80 -37.71
C GLU A 724 -23.26 -15.30 -37.73
N LYS A 725 -24.17 -14.45 -37.25
CA LYS A 725 -25.46 -13.98 -37.86
C LYS A 725 -26.32 -13.35 -36.74
N ALA A 726 -26.74 -12.08 -36.70
CA ALA A 726 -27.34 -11.11 -37.62
C ALA A 726 -28.89 -11.07 -37.63
N ALA A 727 -29.41 -9.84 -37.51
CA ALA A 727 -30.77 -9.29 -37.83
C ALA A 727 -31.85 -9.33 -36.71
N LYS A 728 -32.75 -8.33 -36.52
CA LYS A 728 -33.00 -6.95 -37.00
C LYS A 728 -34.25 -6.37 -36.27
N GLN A 729 -34.30 -5.03 -36.05
CA GLN A 729 -35.46 -4.08 -36.12
C GLN A 729 -36.71 -4.33 -35.22
N GLU A 730 -37.50 -3.39 -34.65
CA GLU A 730 -38.01 -2.03 -34.98
C GLU A 730 -38.62 -1.43 -33.67
N GLU A 731 -38.37 -0.18 -33.27
CA GLU A 731 -39.20 1.05 -33.39
C GLU A 731 -40.42 1.30 -32.46
N ALA A 732 -40.41 2.53 -31.89
CA ALA A 732 -41.51 3.50 -31.69
C ALA A 732 -42.44 3.51 -30.44
N SER A 733 -42.29 4.64 -29.72
CA SER A 733 -43.36 5.58 -29.27
C SER A 733 -44.04 5.43 -27.89
N GLY A 734 -44.30 6.60 -27.26
CA GLY A 734 -45.49 6.81 -26.40
C GLY A 734 -45.26 7.15 -24.92
N LYS A 735 -45.16 8.45 -24.59
CA LYS A 735 -45.70 9.03 -23.32
C LYS A 735 -47.25 9.10 -23.45
N PRO A 736 -48.09 9.13 -22.37
CA PRO A 736 -47.98 10.06 -21.23
C PRO A 736 -48.53 9.55 -19.85
N LYS A 737 -48.38 10.41 -18.82
CA LYS A 737 -48.99 10.30 -17.47
C LYS A 737 -50.49 10.71 -17.47
N PRO A 738 -51.25 10.33 -16.43
CA PRO A 738 -51.95 11.31 -15.56
C PRO A 738 -51.72 11.01 -14.05
N GLN A 739 -51.52 12.00 -13.15
CA GLN A 739 -52.53 12.76 -12.36
C GLN A 739 -53.43 11.84 -11.50
N THR A 740 -53.70 12.00 -10.19
CA THR A 740 -53.90 13.13 -9.25
C THR A 740 -54.24 12.48 -7.85
N PHE A 741 -54.20 13.08 -6.65
CA PHE A 741 -55.09 14.13 -6.11
C PHE A 741 -54.84 14.35 -4.57
N PHE A 742 -55.18 15.57 -4.11
CA PHE A 742 -55.55 16.07 -2.77
C PHE A 742 -54.51 16.51 -1.71
N ALA A 743 -54.67 17.80 -1.35
CA ALA A 743 -54.07 18.62 -0.29
C ALA A 743 -54.98 18.61 0.97
N PRO A 744 -55.03 19.63 1.89
CA PRO A 744 -54.08 20.69 2.29
C PRO A 744 -53.98 20.96 3.83
N ALA A 745 -53.01 21.81 4.20
CA ALA A 745 -53.00 22.93 5.17
C ALA A 745 -53.37 22.77 6.66
N SER A 746 -52.45 23.26 7.52
CA SER A 746 -52.75 24.26 8.57
C SER A 746 -51.48 24.81 9.27
N GLN A 747 -51.25 26.12 9.20
CA GLN A 747 -50.65 26.94 10.30
C GLN A 747 -51.82 27.54 11.13
N PRO A 748 -51.70 28.40 12.18
CA PRO A 748 -50.54 29.06 12.85
C PRO A 748 -50.65 29.19 14.41
N LYS A 749 -49.73 29.96 15.05
CA LYS A 749 -49.84 30.88 16.25
C LYS A 749 -48.77 30.67 17.35
N LYS A 750 -47.92 31.69 17.65
CA LYS A 750 -47.95 32.73 18.74
C LYS A 750 -47.57 32.17 20.13
N GLU A 751 -46.93 32.83 21.12
CA GLU A 751 -46.28 34.13 21.39
C GLU A 751 -45.66 34.05 22.83
N HIS A 752 -44.94 35.12 23.26
CA HIS A 752 -44.56 35.55 24.64
C HIS A 752 -43.15 35.22 25.17
N HIS A 753 -42.23 36.23 25.26
CA HIS A 753 -41.94 37.24 26.33
C HIS A 753 -41.02 36.67 27.45
N SER A 754 -39.93 37.32 27.91
CA SER A 754 -39.81 38.68 28.47
C SER A 754 -38.34 39.20 28.49
N LYS A 755 -38.06 40.48 28.12
CA LYS A 755 -37.74 41.69 28.97
C LYS A 755 -36.31 41.76 29.56
N LYS A 756 -35.46 42.72 29.09
CA LYS A 756 -35.09 44.08 29.64
C LYS A 756 -34.05 44.01 30.77
N ALA A 757 -33.11 44.93 31.02
CA ALA A 757 -32.48 46.12 30.42
C ALA A 757 -31.22 46.37 31.33
N ASP A 758 -30.10 46.95 30.90
CA ASP A 758 -29.79 48.39 31.07
C ASP A 758 -28.36 48.67 30.58
N ASN A 759 -28.17 49.85 29.99
CA ASN A 759 -26.90 50.57 29.79
C ASN A 759 -26.83 51.64 30.90
N PRO A 760 -25.65 52.13 31.38
CA PRO A 760 -24.87 53.07 30.55
C PRO A 760 -23.35 53.30 30.87
N LEU A 761 -22.65 53.84 29.85
CA LEU A 761 -21.63 54.92 29.86
C LEU A 761 -20.18 54.73 30.40
N LEU A 762 -19.26 55.29 29.57
CA LEU A 762 -17.92 55.89 29.81
C LEU A 762 -16.65 55.02 29.73
N ASN A 763 -16.04 55.00 28.54
CA ASN A 763 -14.84 55.78 28.14
C ASN A 763 -13.85 55.00 27.22
N PRO A 764 -13.18 55.70 26.29
CA PRO A 764 -12.41 55.11 25.19
C PRO A 764 -10.93 54.91 25.56
N SER A 765 -10.31 53.81 25.14
CA SER A 765 -8.86 53.82 24.83
C SER A 765 -8.36 52.52 24.19
N LYS A 766 -7.51 52.74 23.17
CA LYS A 766 -6.38 51.89 22.71
C LYS A 766 -6.69 50.61 21.92
N ALA A 767 -6.64 50.82 20.60
CA ALA A 767 -6.01 50.00 19.57
C ALA A 767 -5.41 48.65 20.02
N SER A 768 -5.94 47.56 19.45
CA SER A 768 -5.29 46.25 19.37
C SER A 768 -5.05 45.89 17.90
N GLY A 769 -3.98 46.42 17.32
CA GLY A 769 -3.47 46.05 15.99
C GLY A 769 -2.77 44.69 15.95
N GLN A 770 -3.24 43.70 16.73
CA GLN A 770 -2.67 42.35 16.77
C GLN A 770 -3.56 41.29 16.13
N ASP A 771 -4.88 41.47 16.09
CA ASP A 771 -5.80 40.47 15.48
C ASP A 771 -5.80 40.48 13.94
N ASP A 772 -5.52 41.62 13.30
CA ASP A 772 -5.36 41.69 11.83
C ASP A 772 -4.00 41.15 11.37
N HIS A 773 -2.98 41.17 12.24
CA HIS A 773 -1.63 40.70 11.92
C HIS A 773 -1.55 39.16 12.00
N GLU A 774 -2.28 38.55 12.94
CA GLU A 774 -2.35 37.09 13.08
C GLU A 774 -3.25 36.45 12.02
N LYS A 775 -4.29 37.18 11.54
CA LYS A 775 -5.07 36.78 10.35
C LYS A 775 -4.25 36.87 9.05
N ARG A 776 -3.46 37.94 8.87
CA ARG A 776 -2.55 38.09 7.72
C ARG A 776 -1.40 37.08 7.73
N MET A 777 -0.88 36.70 8.90
CA MET A 777 0.17 35.67 8.99
C MET A 777 -0.35 34.25 8.71
N LYS A 778 -1.62 33.94 9.03
CA LYS A 778 -2.22 32.63 8.69
C LYS A 778 -2.52 32.44 7.20
N GLU A 779 -2.63 33.51 6.40
CA GLU A 779 -2.80 33.41 4.94
C GLU A 779 -1.50 33.08 4.18
N VAL A 780 -0.34 33.21 4.82
CA VAL A 780 0.98 33.21 4.16
C VAL A 780 1.72 31.87 4.29
N ASP A 781 1.28 30.98 5.18
CA ASP A 781 1.97 29.71 5.51
C ASP A 781 1.61 28.49 4.63
N LEU A 782 0.83 28.63 3.57
CA LEU A 782 0.29 27.47 2.82
C LEU A 782 0.27 27.68 1.29
N VAL A 783 1.38 27.49 0.57
CA VAL A 783 1.28 27.19 -0.89
C VAL A 783 2.57 26.51 -1.43
N PRO A 784 2.54 25.23 -1.81
CA PRO A 784 3.12 24.74 -3.05
C PRO A 784 2.13 25.06 -4.18
N SER A 785 2.45 25.96 -5.12
CA SER A 785 1.53 26.26 -6.24
C SER A 785 1.65 25.20 -7.32
N LEU A 786 0.56 24.86 -8.02
CA LEU A 786 0.53 23.80 -9.04
C LEU A 786 1.53 24.02 -10.18
N MET A 787 1.88 25.29 -10.45
CA MET A 787 2.94 25.67 -11.37
C MET A 787 4.33 25.13 -11.00
N PHE A 788 4.62 24.83 -9.74
CA PHE A 788 5.99 24.54 -9.28
C PHE A 788 6.27 23.05 -9.08
N LEU A 789 5.35 22.18 -9.51
CA LEU A 789 5.27 20.80 -9.03
C LEU A 789 5.90 19.76 -9.98
N GLY A 790 6.50 20.21 -11.09
CA GLY A 790 7.17 19.36 -12.08
C GLY A 790 8.69 19.22 -11.93
N ASP A 791 9.39 20.22 -11.38
CA ASP A 791 10.86 20.33 -11.53
C ASP A 791 11.68 20.20 -10.22
N CYS A 792 11.05 19.88 -9.09
CA CYS A 792 11.76 19.76 -7.80
C CYS A 792 12.72 18.54 -7.67
N GLY A 793 12.89 17.74 -8.72
CA GLY A 793 13.63 16.47 -8.67
C GLY A 793 15.16 16.59 -8.54
N SER A 794 15.77 17.73 -8.86
CA SER A 794 17.24 17.80 -9.02
C SER A 794 18.02 18.51 -7.91
N ARG A 795 17.39 19.35 -7.06
CA ARG A 795 18.14 20.29 -6.19
C ARG A 795 18.36 19.85 -4.74
N ASN A 796 17.64 18.86 -4.20
CA ASN A 796 17.73 18.50 -2.78
C ASN A 796 18.03 17.00 -2.51
N GLN A 797 19.19 16.51 -2.97
CA GLN A 797 19.75 15.24 -2.49
C GLN A 797 21.24 15.35 -2.14
N ARG A 798 21.55 16.03 -1.02
CA ARG A 798 22.77 15.73 -0.26
C ARG A 798 22.52 15.76 1.25
N SER A 799 22.89 14.64 1.86
CA SER A 799 23.06 14.39 3.30
C SER A 799 21.85 13.84 4.07
N ARG A 800 21.95 12.56 4.46
CA ARG A 800 22.07 12.10 5.87
C ARG A 800 21.67 10.61 5.98
N ARG A 801 22.67 9.73 5.93
CA ARG A 801 22.56 8.37 6.50
C ARG A 801 23.01 8.43 7.96
N LYS A 802 22.14 8.09 8.91
CA LYS A 802 22.56 7.65 10.24
C LYS A 802 21.70 6.49 10.75
N LYS A 803 22.41 5.63 11.47
CA LYS A 803 22.11 4.28 11.95
C LYS A 803 20.96 4.26 12.97
N SER A 804 20.08 3.28 12.82
CA SER A 804 19.08 2.90 13.82
C SER A 804 19.71 2.03 14.91
N HIS A 805 19.19 2.14 16.13
CA HIS A 805 19.48 1.21 17.23
C HIS A 805 18.31 0.26 17.44
N ALA A 806 18.69 -0.98 17.74
CA ALA A 806 17.89 -2.19 17.69
C ALA A 806 17.00 -2.37 18.92
N ARG A 807 15.77 -2.85 18.67
CA ARG A 807 15.12 -3.89 19.47
C ARG A 807 15.26 -5.20 18.69
N THR A 808 15.24 -6.34 19.38
CA THR A 808 15.62 -7.67 18.88
C THR A 808 15.16 -7.92 17.45
N HIS A 809 16.12 -7.75 16.55
CA HIS A 809 15.93 -7.85 15.12
C HIS A 809 16.00 -9.32 14.72
N VAL A 810 15.17 -9.69 13.74
CA VAL A 810 15.19 -10.98 13.03
C VAL A 810 16.61 -11.36 12.57
N SER A 811 17.52 -10.39 12.38
CA SER A 811 18.94 -10.58 12.03
C SER A 811 19.80 -11.36 13.04
N LYS A 812 19.22 -11.83 14.16
CA LYS A 812 19.91 -12.69 15.16
C LYS A 812 19.53 -14.18 15.07
N ILE A 813 18.73 -14.57 14.06
CA ILE A 813 18.44 -15.98 13.77
C ILE A 813 19.62 -16.57 13.00
N ASN A 814 20.33 -17.51 13.63
CA ASN A 814 21.44 -18.22 13.02
C ASN A 814 20.91 -19.51 12.39
N TRP A 815 20.13 -19.39 11.31
CA TRP A 815 19.59 -20.54 10.58
C TRP A 815 19.76 -20.34 9.08
N THR A 816 20.52 -21.23 8.46
CA THR A 816 20.60 -21.40 7.01
C THR A 816 20.05 -22.78 6.66
N PRO A 817 19.16 -22.90 5.66
CA PRO A 817 18.72 -24.22 5.21
C PRO A 817 19.94 -25.02 4.72
N PRO A 818 19.96 -26.35 4.92
CA PRO A 818 21.03 -27.19 4.42
C PRO A 818 21.27 -26.91 2.93
N THR A 819 22.49 -26.54 2.58
CA THR A 819 22.94 -26.47 1.18
C THR A 819 23.59 -27.80 0.87
N ASP A 820 23.10 -28.49 -0.15
CA ASP A 820 23.75 -29.73 -0.55
C ASP A 820 25.12 -29.36 -1.16
N VAL A 821 26.14 -30.15 -0.82
CA VAL A 821 27.55 -29.91 -1.18
C VAL A 821 27.71 -29.80 -2.71
N GLU A 822 28.57 -28.86 -3.10
CA GLU A 822 29.04 -28.48 -4.43
C GLU A 822 28.85 -29.50 -5.58
N THR A 823 28.03 -29.14 -6.57
CA THR A 823 28.45 -29.17 -7.98
C THR A 823 27.80 -28.00 -8.72
N SER A 824 28.44 -26.83 -8.66
CA SER A 824 28.01 -25.59 -9.35
C SER A 824 28.04 -25.69 -10.89
N GLU A 825 28.49 -26.81 -11.44
CA GLU A 825 28.61 -27.04 -12.89
C GLU A 825 27.44 -27.82 -13.51
N SER A 826 26.61 -28.54 -12.74
CA SER A 826 25.54 -29.38 -13.29
C SER A 826 24.19 -28.67 -13.53
N LEU A 827 24.00 -27.47 -12.96
CA LEU A 827 22.75 -26.70 -13.06
C LEU A 827 22.82 -25.53 -14.08
N LYS A 828 23.78 -25.54 -15.01
CA LYS A 828 23.95 -24.53 -16.07
C LYS A 828 23.40 -24.95 -17.45
N HIS A 829 22.70 -26.09 -17.55
CA HIS A 829 22.08 -26.55 -18.79
C HIS A 829 20.56 -26.65 -18.71
#